data_AF-A0AAD5JG99-F1
#
_entry.id   AF-A0AAD5JG99-F1
#
_cell.length_a   1.000
_cell.length_b   1.000
_cell.length_c   1.000
_cell.angle_alpha   90.00
_cell.angle_beta   90.00
_cell.angle_gamma   90.00
#
_symmetry.space_group_name_H-M   'P 1'
#
loop_
_entity.id
_entity.type
_entity.pdbx_description
1 polymer ?
#
loop_
_entity_poly.entity_id
_entity_poly.type
_entity_poly.pdbx_seq_one_letter_code
_entity_poly.pdbx_strand_id
1 'polypeptide(L)'
;MSSNHLPLESGSDQGHEKQTLDRCSSNSFSSGSLTTAGSHQGSSGRLLNNNVEKLMGFFWETKKESKSLKRKGGGMVWYQKKKTKRMVFVVGLIGFFFIFNWFMIVNLQDGGEKIDSFANSSKIAAQKEFKKLSKRMRSQYGVYGRMLALAAHALAEGQNKREPKDLWKEPVIPASVWRPCADQRNWNPSGGNNGYIMVTANGGMNQQRVAICNAVVVARLLNASLVIPKFMYSSVWRDVSQFSDIYGEEHFIDHLAPDIRIVKELPNELQSLDLEAIGSVVTDVDLPKESKPSFYLKYILPILFKNRVVHFLGFANRLAFDPIPFQLQRLRCRCNFHALQFVPKIQETGALLLRRLRKHAAYPGPLDRYLVGPHTDLIVEGKKVRSTKASKYLALHLRFEIDMVAHSLCEFGGGEEERLELEAYREIHFPALTLLKKTTKLPSPAELRTEGLCPLAPEEAVLMLAALGFKRKTRIFVAGAQIYGGSTRLSALNSLYPYLVTKENLLSAAELEPFKNFSSQLAALDFIGCTAADAFAMTDSGSQLSSLVSGYRIYHGAGKMPTIRPNKRRLSAIFMKNSTIEWKIFEQRVRKAVRQTKHVQTRPKARSVYRYPRCKESIVNQGGYTKKESESVKRTGGKKEFIKFSKMMRSQYGVYGRMLALASHALAEVREQRFMSRVIELYRLNCLISLLVLDELYGIEFSYTDLIVEGKGVRSTKASKYLALHLRFEIDMVAHSLCEFGGGEEERLELEAYREIHFPAPALLKKTKLPSPAELRTEGLCPLAPEEAVLMLAALGFNRKTRIFVAGGQIYGGSTRLSTLNSLYSYLVTKENLLSAAELEPFKNFSSQTSMLVPEFFLYFFGCLAASQFKTLV
;
A
#
# COMPACT_ATOMS: atom_id res chain seq x y z
N MET A 1 -52.32 -46.04 28.62
CA MET A 1 -52.93 -44.70 28.44
C MET A 1 -52.74 -44.33 26.98
N SER A 2 -53.52 -44.83 26.01
CA SER A 2 -54.99 -45.02 25.91
C SER A 2 -55.66 -43.78 25.30
N SER A 3 -56.46 -43.87 24.22
CA SER A 3 -56.79 -45.00 23.32
C SER A 3 -57.38 -44.48 21.98
N ASN A 4 -57.61 -45.39 21.01
CA ASN A 4 -58.67 -45.31 19.96
C ASN A 4 -58.48 -44.28 18.81
N HIS A 5 -58.99 -44.50 17.58
CA HIS A 5 -59.55 -45.70 16.92
C HIS A 5 -59.33 -45.63 15.37
N LEU A 6 -59.19 -46.79 14.72
CA LEU A 6 -59.40 -47.05 13.27
C LEU A 6 -60.91 -47.34 12.99
N PRO A 7 -61.47 -47.34 11.75
CA PRO A 7 -60.97 -48.04 10.52
C PRO A 7 -61.22 -47.32 9.14
N LEU A 8 -60.68 -47.78 7.99
CA LEU A 8 -61.28 -48.60 6.87
C LEU A 8 -62.59 -48.02 6.24
N GLU A 9 -62.96 -48.20 4.95
CA GLU A 9 -62.44 -49.09 3.87
C GLU A 9 -62.83 -48.66 2.41
N SER A 10 -62.12 -49.21 1.42
CA SER A 10 -62.45 -49.60 0.02
C SER A 10 -63.56 -48.96 -0.86
N GLY A 11 -63.27 -48.88 -2.17
CA GLY A 11 -64.21 -48.97 -3.32
C GLY A 11 -63.89 -47.95 -4.43
N SER A 12 -63.65 -48.20 -5.73
CA SER A 12 -63.74 -49.32 -6.71
C SER A 12 -64.69 -48.99 -7.88
N ASP A 13 -64.42 -49.57 -9.06
CA ASP A 13 -65.31 -49.66 -10.26
C ASP A 13 -65.57 -48.40 -11.13
N GLN A 14 -65.71 -48.48 -12.47
CA GLN A 14 -65.31 -49.51 -13.46
C GLN A 14 -65.37 -49.01 -14.95
N GLY A 15 -64.69 -49.73 -15.86
CA GLY A 15 -64.93 -49.77 -17.33
C GLY A 15 -64.45 -48.54 -18.16
N HIS A 16 -64.14 -48.63 -19.47
CA HIS A 16 -63.78 -49.72 -20.41
C HIS A 16 -62.81 -49.06 -21.42
N GLU A 17 -61.66 -49.60 -21.85
CA GLU A 17 -61.33 -50.87 -22.52
C GLU A 17 -61.89 -51.05 -23.96
N LYS A 18 -61.03 -50.87 -24.97
CA LYS A 18 -60.63 -51.88 -26.01
C LYS A 18 -59.52 -51.31 -26.92
N GLN A 19 -58.36 -51.97 -27.09
CA GLN A 19 -58.01 -53.12 -27.97
C GLN A 19 -57.98 -52.73 -29.47
N THR A 20 -57.12 -53.22 -30.38
CA THR A 20 -56.18 -54.38 -30.50
C THR A 20 -55.28 -54.09 -31.75
N LEU A 21 -54.07 -54.60 -32.05
CA LEU A 21 -52.96 -55.40 -31.44
C LEU A 21 -51.73 -55.22 -32.42
N ASP A 22 -50.49 -55.74 -32.36
CA ASP A 22 -49.74 -56.65 -31.47
C ASP A 22 -48.19 -56.44 -31.59
N ARG A 23 -47.43 -57.20 -30.79
CA ARG A 23 -46.04 -57.77 -30.86
C ARG A 23 -45.15 -57.63 -32.13
N CYS A 24 -43.82 -57.87 -32.07
CA CYS A 24 -42.93 -58.53 -31.08
C CYS A 24 -41.47 -57.96 -31.21
N SER A 25 -40.40 -58.34 -30.48
CA SER A 25 -40.13 -59.37 -29.45
C SER A 25 -38.94 -58.93 -28.54
N SER A 26 -38.43 -59.80 -27.66
CA SER A 26 -37.22 -59.60 -26.84
C SER A 26 -36.52 -60.92 -26.48
N ASN A 27 -35.23 -60.91 -26.08
CA ASN A 27 -34.74 -61.50 -24.81
C ASN A 27 -33.21 -61.42 -24.60
N SER A 28 -32.84 -61.48 -23.31
CA SER A 28 -31.47 -61.60 -22.76
C SER A 28 -31.03 -63.06 -22.58
N PHE A 29 -29.73 -63.33 -22.36
CA PHE A 29 -29.28 -64.34 -21.38
C PHE A 29 -27.84 -64.09 -20.89
N SER A 30 -27.39 -64.84 -19.88
CA SER A 30 -26.14 -64.65 -19.14
C SER A 30 -25.20 -65.86 -19.13
N SER A 31 -23.93 -65.61 -18.75
CA SER A 31 -23.01 -66.51 -18.02
C SER A 31 -22.63 -67.90 -18.58
N GLY A 32 -21.32 -68.14 -18.82
CA GLY A 32 -20.68 -69.40 -18.39
C GLY A 32 -19.67 -70.12 -19.32
N SER A 33 -18.39 -70.08 -18.93
CA SER A 33 -17.43 -71.24 -18.91
C SER A 33 -16.70 -71.78 -20.16
N LEU A 34 -15.39 -72.05 -19.94
CA LEU A 34 -14.46 -73.07 -20.50
C LEU A 34 -14.09 -73.22 -22.01
N THR A 35 -12.84 -72.84 -22.31
CA THR A 35 -11.77 -73.57 -23.06
C THR A 35 -12.02 -74.22 -24.44
N THR A 36 -11.27 -73.79 -25.48
CA THR A 36 -10.14 -74.55 -26.13
C THR A 36 -9.38 -73.62 -27.12
N ALA A 37 -8.44 -74.11 -27.97
CA ALA A 37 -7.29 -73.32 -28.48
C ALA A 37 -7.03 -73.30 -30.02
N GLY A 38 -6.28 -72.28 -30.50
CA GLY A 38 -5.67 -72.14 -31.84
C GLY A 38 -6.26 -71.00 -32.72
N SER A 39 -5.56 -70.32 -33.66
CA SER A 39 -4.10 -70.21 -33.97
C SER A 39 -3.78 -69.11 -35.04
N HIS A 40 -2.64 -68.40 -34.91
CA HIS A 40 -1.81 -67.69 -35.94
C HIS A 40 -2.29 -66.49 -36.85
N GLN A 41 -1.51 -65.38 -36.83
CA GLN A 41 -1.00 -64.43 -37.90
C GLN A 41 -1.88 -63.85 -39.06
N GLY A 42 -1.62 -62.68 -39.69
CA GLY A 42 -0.64 -61.56 -39.47
C GLY A 42 -0.35 -60.62 -40.71
N SER A 43 0.36 -59.47 -40.53
CA SER A 43 0.86 -58.46 -41.56
C SER A 43 -0.20 -57.47 -42.16
N SER A 44 0.03 -56.31 -42.81
CA SER A 44 1.15 -55.36 -43.20
C SER A 44 0.55 -53.91 -43.43
N GLY A 45 1.11 -52.80 -43.99
CA GLY A 45 2.38 -52.35 -44.62
C GLY A 45 2.13 -51.45 -45.89
N ARG A 46 2.93 -50.48 -46.42
CA ARG A 46 4.13 -49.69 -45.96
C ARG A 46 4.67 -48.67 -47.07
N LEU A 47 4.54 -47.33 -46.94
CA LEU A 47 5.28 -46.23 -47.68
C LEU A 47 5.30 -44.93 -46.80
N LEU A 48 6.41 -44.30 -46.36
CA LEU A 48 7.54 -43.57 -47.04
C LEU A 48 7.12 -42.17 -47.58
N ASN A 49 7.88 -41.05 -47.54
CA ASN A 49 9.27 -40.65 -47.13
C ASN A 49 9.34 -39.06 -47.04
N ASN A 50 10.37 -38.26 -46.62
CA ASN A 50 11.69 -38.34 -45.95
C ASN A 50 12.20 -36.90 -45.50
N ASN A 51 13.34 -36.78 -44.79
CA ASN A 51 14.19 -35.59 -44.46
C ASN A 51 13.62 -34.47 -43.52
N VAL A 52 14.35 -33.89 -42.54
CA VAL A 52 15.69 -34.15 -41.94
C VAL A 52 15.78 -33.61 -40.48
N GLU A 53 16.57 -34.31 -39.63
CA GLU A 53 17.16 -33.93 -38.32
C GLU A 53 16.41 -33.86 -36.95
N LYS A 54 17.19 -34.29 -35.93
CA LYS A 54 17.23 -33.97 -34.48
C LYS A 54 16.23 -34.54 -33.43
N LEU A 55 16.71 -35.64 -32.83
CA LEU A 55 17.00 -35.82 -31.37
C LEU A 55 15.94 -36.42 -30.42
N MET A 56 16.45 -37.18 -29.44
CA MET A 56 15.85 -37.69 -28.18
C MET A 56 15.00 -38.98 -28.24
N GLY A 57 15.53 -40.02 -27.58
CA GLY A 57 14.83 -41.26 -27.17
C GLY A 57 15.85 -42.34 -26.74
N PHE A 58 15.48 -43.46 -26.08
CA PHE A 58 14.37 -43.72 -25.15
C PHE A 58 14.73 -45.01 -24.35
N PHE A 59 13.75 -45.61 -23.65
CA PHE A 59 13.87 -46.69 -22.64
C PHE A 59 14.46 -48.07 -23.04
N TRP A 60 15.11 -48.69 -22.04
CA TRP A 60 15.05 -50.10 -21.58
C TRP A 60 15.56 -51.31 -22.43
N GLU A 61 15.79 -52.40 -21.68
CA GLU A 61 16.40 -53.71 -21.98
C GLU A 61 15.59 -54.68 -22.89
N THR A 62 16.08 -55.84 -23.39
CA THR A 62 17.40 -56.35 -23.90
C THR A 62 17.16 -57.72 -24.61
N LYS A 63 18.22 -58.30 -25.24
CA LYS A 63 18.38 -59.71 -25.72
C LYS A 63 17.73 -60.03 -27.11
N LYS A 64 18.26 -60.96 -27.92
CA LYS A 64 19.40 -61.91 -27.76
C LYS A 64 19.99 -62.35 -29.13
N GLU A 65 21.29 -62.67 -29.16
CA GLU A 65 21.99 -63.72 -29.98
C GLU A 65 21.74 -63.86 -31.51
N SER A 66 22.70 -64.25 -32.38
CA SER A 66 24.08 -64.78 -32.26
C SER A 66 24.90 -64.34 -33.52
N LYS A 67 26.16 -64.71 -33.83
CA LYS A 67 26.95 -65.94 -33.59
C LYS A 67 28.44 -65.71 -33.97
N SER A 68 29.38 -66.42 -33.30
CA SER A 68 30.75 -66.79 -33.79
C SER A 68 31.71 -65.65 -34.20
N LEU A 69 32.95 -65.54 -33.67
CA LEU A 69 34.02 -66.55 -33.81
C LEU A 69 35.16 -66.43 -32.76
N LYS A 70 36.01 -67.47 -32.74
CA LYS A 70 37.08 -67.79 -31.77
C LYS A 70 38.28 -66.82 -31.73
N ARG A 71 38.86 -66.57 -30.54
CA ARG A 71 40.18 -67.13 -30.13
C ARG A 71 40.50 -66.96 -28.62
N LYS A 72 41.62 -67.54 -28.17
CA LYS A 72 41.97 -67.82 -26.75
C LYS A 72 42.91 -66.78 -26.11
N GLY A 73 42.79 -66.62 -24.79
CA GLY A 73 43.93 -66.66 -23.84
C GLY A 73 44.67 -65.33 -23.55
N GLY A 74 44.88 -65.03 -22.25
CA GLY A 74 45.67 -63.86 -21.83
C GLY A 74 45.38 -63.38 -20.39
N GLY A 75 45.63 -64.23 -19.38
CA GLY A 75 45.41 -63.87 -17.98
C GLY A 75 46.61 -63.16 -17.30
N MET A 76 46.35 -62.58 -16.12
CA MET A 76 47.32 -62.40 -15.03
C MET A 76 48.37 -61.26 -15.06
N VAL A 77 48.05 -60.05 -15.56
CA VAL A 77 48.91 -58.85 -15.31
C VAL A 77 48.16 -57.62 -14.73
N TRP A 78 46.82 -57.64 -14.63
CA TRP A 78 46.04 -56.41 -14.39
C TRP A 78 45.56 -56.15 -12.94
N TYR A 79 45.87 -57.00 -11.96
CA TYR A 79 45.29 -56.88 -10.61
C TYR A 79 46.10 -56.01 -9.62
N GLN A 80 47.44 -56.05 -9.65
CA GLN A 80 48.25 -55.38 -8.61
C GLN A 80 48.26 -53.84 -8.70
N LYS A 81 48.24 -53.24 -9.90
CA LYS A 81 48.37 -51.77 -10.07
C LYS A 81 47.20 -50.93 -9.50
N LYS A 82 46.06 -51.55 -9.13
CA LYS A 82 44.89 -50.85 -8.55
C LYS A 82 44.94 -50.67 -7.02
N LYS A 83 45.66 -51.52 -6.28
CA LYS A 83 45.71 -51.45 -4.81
C LYS A 83 46.62 -50.32 -4.31
N THR A 84 47.78 -50.13 -4.95
CA THR A 84 48.79 -49.13 -4.57
C THR A 84 48.28 -47.70 -4.69
N LYS A 85 47.60 -47.35 -5.80
CA LYS A 85 47.04 -45.99 -5.99
C LYS A 85 45.98 -45.61 -4.95
N ARG A 86 45.19 -46.58 -4.44
CA ARG A 86 44.26 -46.32 -3.32
C ARG A 86 45.00 -46.11 -2.00
N MET A 87 46.05 -46.87 -1.73
CA MET A 87 46.85 -46.73 -0.50
C MET A 87 47.51 -45.34 -0.42
N VAL A 88 48.19 -44.90 -1.49
CA VAL A 88 48.83 -43.57 -1.56
C VAL A 88 47.83 -42.43 -1.36
N PHE A 89 46.62 -42.54 -1.92
CA PHE A 89 45.57 -41.53 -1.75
C PHE A 89 45.06 -41.45 -0.30
N VAL A 90 44.90 -42.59 0.39
CA VAL A 90 44.50 -42.63 1.81
C VAL A 90 45.60 -42.06 2.72
N VAL A 91 46.86 -42.42 2.48
CA VAL A 91 48.00 -41.85 3.24
C VAL A 91 48.10 -40.34 3.03
N GLY A 92 47.87 -39.84 1.82
CA GLY A 92 47.82 -38.40 1.54
C GLY A 92 46.70 -37.66 2.29
N LEU A 93 45.50 -38.24 2.36
CA LEU A 93 44.38 -37.67 3.13
C LEU A 93 44.66 -37.65 4.64
N ILE A 94 45.28 -38.71 5.19
CA ILE A 94 45.65 -38.78 6.61
C ILE A 94 46.75 -37.75 6.92
N GLY A 95 47.77 -37.63 6.06
CA GLY A 95 48.82 -36.60 6.20
C GLY A 95 48.24 -35.18 6.16
N PHE A 96 47.31 -34.90 5.24
CA PHE A 96 46.62 -33.61 5.17
C PHE A 96 45.81 -33.32 6.45
N PHE A 97 45.10 -34.32 7.00
CA PHE A 97 44.34 -34.16 8.24
C PHE A 97 45.24 -33.82 9.44
N PHE A 98 46.41 -34.45 9.57
CA PHE A 98 47.35 -34.13 10.64
C PHE A 98 48.05 -32.78 10.45
N ILE A 99 48.44 -32.40 9.22
CA ILE A 99 48.99 -31.06 8.94
C ILE A 99 47.96 -29.97 9.22
N PHE A 100 46.69 -30.18 8.86
CA PHE A 100 45.62 -29.22 9.12
C PHE A 100 45.31 -29.10 10.62
N ASN A 101 45.28 -30.20 11.37
CA ASN A 101 45.15 -30.15 12.84
C ASN A 101 46.37 -29.48 13.51
N TRP A 102 47.59 -29.76 13.06
CA TRP A 102 48.79 -29.10 13.57
C TRP A 102 48.73 -27.58 13.35
N PHE A 103 48.32 -27.15 12.15
CA PHE A 103 48.11 -25.72 11.86
C PHE A 103 47.01 -25.11 12.73
N MET A 104 45.91 -25.82 13.00
CA MET A 104 44.85 -25.36 13.90
C MET A 104 45.32 -25.26 15.37
N ILE A 105 46.17 -26.17 15.84
CA ILE A 105 46.71 -26.18 17.21
C ILE A 105 47.76 -25.07 17.41
N VAL A 106 48.64 -24.85 16.43
CA VAL A 106 49.61 -23.73 16.46
C VAL A 106 48.91 -22.37 16.47
N ASN A 107 47.73 -22.23 15.86
CA ASN A 107 46.89 -21.03 15.94
C ASN A 107 46.07 -20.91 17.25
N LEU A 108 46.23 -21.82 18.21
CA LEU A 108 45.54 -21.83 19.51
C LEU A 108 46.47 -21.70 20.73
N GLN A 109 47.79 -21.63 20.53
CA GLN A 109 48.77 -21.43 21.60
C GLN A 109 49.65 -20.20 21.36
N ASP A 110 49.04 -19.00 21.44
CA ASP A 110 49.79 -17.76 21.62
C ASP A 110 49.04 -16.83 22.59
N GLY A 111 49.44 -16.89 23.86
CA GLY A 111 48.65 -16.37 24.98
C GLY A 111 49.41 -16.42 26.31
N GLY A 112 50.61 -15.84 26.35
CA GLY A 112 51.49 -15.81 27.51
C GLY A 112 52.10 -14.41 27.75
N GLU A 113 51.43 -13.65 28.63
CA GLU A 113 51.85 -12.43 29.34
C GLU A 113 53.12 -11.64 28.92
N LYS A 114 52.92 -10.32 28.74
CA LYS A 114 53.57 -9.34 29.64
C LYS A 114 52.73 -8.07 29.79
N ILE A 115 52.73 -7.50 30.99
CA ILE A 115 51.96 -6.31 31.35
C ILE A 115 52.88 -5.09 31.34
N ASP A 116 52.61 -4.12 30.46
CA ASP A 116 52.50 -2.69 30.80
C ASP A 116 52.19 -1.83 29.56
N SER A 117 51.47 -0.70 29.74
CA SER A 117 50.99 0.31 28.72
C SER A 117 49.50 0.31 28.31
N PHE A 118 48.59 -0.21 29.15
CA PHE A 118 47.19 -0.50 28.78
C PHE A 118 46.27 0.68 28.34
N ALA A 119 46.66 1.94 28.53
CA ALA A 119 45.81 3.10 28.22
C ALA A 119 45.74 3.48 26.73
N ASN A 120 46.82 3.29 25.96
CA ASN A 120 46.92 3.75 24.56
C ASN A 120 46.83 2.60 23.53
N SER A 121 47.35 1.42 23.83
CA SER A 121 47.34 0.27 22.90
C SER A 121 45.91 -0.17 22.52
N SER A 122 44.97 -0.13 23.48
CA SER A 122 43.56 -0.49 23.27
C SER A 122 42.86 0.33 22.18
N LYS A 123 43.15 1.63 22.09
CA LYS A 123 42.64 2.50 21.00
C LYS A 123 43.23 2.09 19.65
N ILE A 124 44.53 1.81 19.59
CA ILE A 124 45.22 1.44 18.35
C ILE A 124 44.74 0.07 17.86
N ALA A 125 44.58 -0.92 18.75
CA ALA A 125 44.03 -2.22 18.42
C ALA A 125 42.59 -2.13 17.89
N ALA A 126 41.72 -1.38 18.58
CA ALA A 126 40.36 -1.12 18.12
C ALA A 126 40.34 -0.39 16.76
N GLN A 127 41.25 0.56 16.53
CA GLN A 127 41.37 1.27 15.24
C GLN A 127 41.93 0.38 14.11
N LYS A 128 42.77 -0.61 14.43
CA LYS A 128 43.33 -1.59 13.47
C LYS A 128 42.26 -2.59 13.03
N GLU A 129 41.49 -3.14 13.98
CA GLU A 129 40.30 -3.95 13.67
C GLU A 129 39.18 -3.13 13.01
N PHE A 130 38.98 -1.86 13.38
CA PHE A 130 38.04 -0.98 12.67
C PHE A 130 38.48 -0.70 11.21
N LYS A 131 39.78 -0.50 10.93
CA LYS A 131 40.31 -0.43 9.56
C LYS A 131 40.05 -1.74 8.78
N LYS A 132 40.29 -2.90 9.40
CA LYS A 132 40.02 -4.23 8.82
C LYS A 132 38.53 -4.46 8.54
N LEU A 133 37.66 -4.12 9.50
CA LEU A 133 36.20 -4.18 9.39
C LEU A 133 35.67 -3.24 8.30
N SER A 134 36.16 -1.99 8.25
CA SER A 134 35.76 -1.02 7.22
C SER A 134 36.27 -1.40 5.82
N LYS A 135 37.45 -2.02 5.69
CA LYS A 135 37.92 -2.59 4.40
C LYS A 135 37.01 -3.73 3.94
N ARG A 136 36.62 -4.64 4.86
CA ARG A 136 35.61 -5.68 4.59
C ARG A 136 34.25 -5.07 4.22
N MET A 137 33.79 -4.06 4.95
CA MET A 137 32.50 -3.39 4.68
C MET A 137 32.48 -2.65 3.33
N ARG A 138 33.58 -2.01 2.92
CA ARG A 138 33.69 -1.41 1.57
C ARG A 138 33.59 -2.44 0.45
N SER A 139 34.13 -3.65 0.66
CA SER A 139 34.04 -4.77 -0.29
C SER A 139 32.67 -5.46 -0.29
N GLN A 140 31.89 -5.36 0.79
CA GLN A 140 30.71 -6.21 1.03
C GLN A 140 29.36 -5.47 0.89
N TYR A 141 29.33 -4.15 1.07
CA TYR A 141 28.08 -3.35 1.08
C TYR A 141 28.04 -2.24 0.02
N GLY A 142 28.87 -2.35 -1.02
CA GLY A 142 28.89 -1.46 -2.19
C GLY A 142 28.77 0.02 -1.84
N VAL A 143 27.75 0.66 -2.42
CA VAL A 143 27.42 2.10 -2.29
C VAL A 143 27.35 2.58 -0.83
N TYR A 144 26.92 1.74 0.12
CA TYR A 144 26.75 2.13 1.52
C TYR A 144 27.95 1.84 2.42
N GLY A 145 29.01 1.20 1.92
CA GLY A 145 30.16 0.76 2.74
C GLY A 145 30.85 1.87 3.57
N ARG A 146 30.94 3.11 3.05
CA ARG A 146 31.45 4.27 3.79
C ARG A 146 30.55 4.64 4.97
N MET A 147 29.24 4.73 4.74
CA MET A 147 28.27 5.17 5.75
C MET A 147 28.04 4.10 6.82
N LEU A 148 28.07 2.81 6.44
CA LEU A 148 27.97 1.71 7.41
C LEU A 148 29.18 1.64 8.34
N ALA A 149 30.39 1.92 7.83
CA ALA A 149 31.58 2.07 8.69
C ALA A 149 31.46 3.26 9.66
N LEU A 150 30.94 4.41 9.20
CA LEU A 150 30.67 5.55 10.08
C LEU A 150 29.60 5.24 11.14
N ALA A 151 28.52 4.53 10.77
CA ALA A 151 27.51 4.06 11.70
C ALA A 151 28.10 3.07 12.73
N ALA A 152 29.00 2.18 12.32
CA ALA A 152 29.70 1.26 13.22
C ALA A 152 30.54 2.02 14.27
N HIS A 153 31.25 3.07 13.85
CA HIS A 153 32.02 3.95 14.75
C HIS A 153 31.11 4.65 15.76
N ALA A 154 30.05 5.31 15.28
CA ALA A 154 29.09 6.05 16.10
C ALA A 154 28.35 5.14 17.11
N LEU A 155 28.06 3.88 16.74
CA LEU A 155 27.46 2.89 17.63
C LEU A 155 28.43 2.32 18.68
N ALA A 156 29.74 2.33 18.40
CA ALA A 156 30.78 1.96 19.36
C ALA A 156 31.02 3.10 20.38
N GLU A 157 31.31 4.32 19.89
CA GLU A 157 31.44 5.52 20.74
C GLU A 157 30.13 5.83 21.50
N GLY A 158 28.99 5.49 20.90
CA GLY A 158 27.66 5.68 21.45
C GLY A 158 27.23 4.61 22.45
N GLN A 159 27.99 3.53 22.66
CA GLN A 159 27.52 2.35 23.39
C GLN A 159 27.10 2.65 24.85
N ASN A 160 27.76 3.63 25.49
CA ASN A 160 27.47 4.10 26.85
C ASN A 160 26.57 5.37 26.90
N LYS A 161 26.25 5.96 25.74
CA LYS A 161 25.37 7.14 25.67
C LYS A 161 23.91 6.70 25.86
N ARG A 162 23.11 7.53 26.54
CA ARG A 162 21.67 7.27 26.70
C ARG A 162 20.95 7.55 25.39
N GLU A 163 20.07 6.65 24.96
CA GLU A 163 19.26 6.83 23.75
C GLU A 163 18.32 8.05 23.90
N PRO A 164 18.04 8.80 22.81
CA PRO A 164 17.14 9.94 22.87
C PRO A 164 15.74 9.58 23.37
N LYS A 165 15.21 10.37 24.32
CA LYS A 165 13.90 10.12 24.96
C LYS A 165 12.74 10.13 23.95
N ASP A 166 12.88 10.87 22.84
CA ASP A 166 11.91 10.99 21.75
C ASP A 166 11.91 9.80 20.77
N LEU A 167 12.76 8.77 20.97
CA LEU A 167 12.58 7.47 20.33
C LEU A 167 11.52 6.62 21.06
N TRP A 168 11.50 6.71 22.39
CA TRP A 168 10.74 5.85 23.30
C TRP A 168 9.50 6.52 23.93
N LYS A 169 9.11 7.69 23.42
CA LYS A 169 7.88 8.43 23.75
C LYS A 169 7.37 9.18 22.52
N GLU A 170 6.06 9.37 22.40
CA GLU A 170 5.49 10.34 21.45
C GLU A 170 5.71 11.79 21.94
N PRO A 171 5.58 12.79 21.05
CA PRO A 171 5.48 14.20 21.45
C PRO A 171 4.31 14.43 22.42
N VAL A 172 4.52 15.27 23.44
CA VAL A 172 3.66 15.32 24.64
C VAL A 172 2.32 16.05 24.42
N ILE A 173 2.15 16.78 23.31
CA ILE A 173 0.89 17.47 22.96
C ILE A 173 -0.18 16.48 22.49
N PRO A 174 -1.46 16.79 22.72
CA PRO A 174 -2.30 16.21 23.78
C PRO A 174 -2.81 14.80 23.42
N ALA A 175 -1.95 13.91 22.92
CA ALA A 175 -2.32 12.57 22.46
C ALA A 175 -3.02 11.70 23.53
N SER A 176 -2.77 11.96 24.81
CA SER A 176 -3.42 11.35 25.98
C SER A 176 -4.88 11.77 26.18
N VAL A 177 -5.33 12.84 25.52
CA VAL A 177 -6.69 13.41 25.64
C VAL A 177 -7.64 12.89 24.56
N TRP A 178 -7.10 12.11 23.62
CA TRP A 178 -7.85 11.40 22.58
C TRP A 178 -8.27 10.01 23.10
N ARG A 179 -9.58 9.75 23.24
CA ARG A 179 -10.12 8.46 23.70
C ARG A 179 -10.85 7.69 22.59
N PRO A 180 -10.61 6.37 22.42
CA PRO A 180 -11.38 5.50 21.53
C PRO A 180 -12.90 5.65 21.69
N CYS A 181 -13.61 5.66 20.58
CA CYS A 181 -15.07 5.81 20.55
C CYS A 181 -15.77 4.93 19.49
N ALA A 182 -15.05 4.12 18.70
CA ALA A 182 -15.67 3.40 17.59
C ALA A 182 -16.72 2.36 18.06
N ASP A 183 -16.53 1.79 19.26
CA ASP A 183 -17.44 0.79 19.86
C ASP A 183 -18.83 1.36 20.24
N GLN A 184 -18.93 2.67 20.46
CA GLN A 184 -20.23 3.27 20.75
C GLN A 184 -21.20 3.07 19.57
N ARG A 185 -22.40 2.56 19.86
CA ARG A 185 -23.48 2.32 18.90
C ARG A 185 -24.56 3.40 19.09
N ASN A 186 -25.09 3.92 17.98
CA ASN A 186 -26.13 4.95 17.97
C ASN A 186 -26.94 4.90 16.65
N TRP A 187 -27.43 3.69 16.35
CA TRP A 187 -28.39 3.36 15.29
C TRP A 187 -29.10 2.04 15.66
N ASN A 188 -30.17 1.67 14.94
CA ASN A 188 -30.87 0.39 15.12
C ASN A 188 -30.22 -0.70 14.23
N PRO A 189 -30.21 -2.00 14.59
CA PRO A 189 -29.59 -3.06 13.78
C PRO A 189 -30.10 -3.14 12.33
N SER A 190 -29.30 -3.68 11.40
CA SER A 190 -29.77 -4.04 10.05
C SER A 190 -30.28 -5.49 10.04
N GLY A 191 -31.54 -5.69 9.69
CA GLY A 191 -32.10 -7.03 9.46
C GLY A 191 -31.47 -7.76 8.26
N GLY A 192 -30.84 -7.02 7.34
CA GLY A 192 -30.15 -7.60 6.17
C GLY A 192 -31.11 -8.02 5.04
N ASN A 193 -32.28 -7.38 4.99
CA ASN A 193 -33.44 -7.78 4.19
C ASN A 193 -33.23 -7.73 2.67
N ASN A 194 -32.28 -6.93 2.18
CA ASN A 194 -32.17 -6.64 0.74
C ASN A 194 -31.48 -7.77 -0.06
N GLY A 195 -30.84 -8.73 0.61
CA GLY A 195 -30.14 -9.85 -0.01
C GLY A 195 -28.86 -10.24 0.75
N TYR A 196 -28.01 -11.03 0.11
CA TYR A 196 -26.74 -11.54 0.65
C TYR A 196 -25.52 -10.99 -0.09
N ILE A 197 -24.50 -10.56 0.64
CA ILE A 197 -23.20 -10.19 0.06
C ILE A 197 -22.19 -11.27 0.40
N MET A 198 -21.64 -11.91 -0.63
CA MET A 198 -20.46 -12.76 -0.54
C MET A 198 -19.21 -11.94 -0.88
N VAL A 199 -18.10 -12.24 -0.23
CA VAL A 199 -16.80 -11.60 -0.48
C VAL A 199 -15.71 -12.65 -0.52
N THR A 200 -14.99 -12.72 -1.64
CA THR A 200 -13.70 -13.41 -1.73
C THR A 200 -12.60 -12.36 -1.76
N ALA A 201 -11.99 -12.10 -0.61
CA ALA A 201 -10.99 -11.06 -0.42
C ALA A 201 -9.60 -11.49 -0.93
N ASN A 202 -8.88 -10.56 -1.56
CA ASN A 202 -7.54 -10.81 -2.10
C ASN A 202 -6.41 -10.05 -1.38
N GLY A 203 -5.17 -10.30 -1.81
CA GLY A 203 -3.97 -9.87 -1.10
C GLY A 203 -3.66 -10.73 0.13
N GLY A 204 -2.62 -10.38 0.87
CA GLY A 204 -2.27 -11.07 2.13
C GLY A 204 -3.12 -10.62 3.32
N MET A 205 -3.02 -11.31 4.47
CA MET A 205 -3.79 -11.08 5.71
C MET A 205 -4.16 -9.61 6.02
N ASN A 206 -3.18 -8.71 5.94
CA ASN A 206 -3.35 -7.30 6.28
C ASN A 206 -4.27 -6.55 5.27
N GLN A 207 -4.27 -6.96 3.99
CA GLN A 207 -5.16 -6.43 2.96
C GLN A 207 -6.55 -7.07 3.08
N GLN A 208 -6.62 -8.38 3.32
CA GLN A 208 -7.87 -9.09 3.62
C GLN A 208 -8.61 -8.47 4.82
N ARG A 209 -7.87 -8.09 5.89
CA ARG A 209 -8.43 -7.37 7.06
C ARG A 209 -9.16 -6.07 6.67
N VAL A 210 -8.59 -5.32 5.72
CA VAL A 210 -9.22 -4.10 5.17
C VAL A 210 -10.43 -4.43 4.30
N ALA A 211 -10.33 -5.47 3.47
CA ALA A 211 -11.44 -5.94 2.63
C ALA A 211 -12.65 -6.34 3.48
N ILE A 212 -12.45 -7.10 4.57
CA ILE A 212 -13.52 -7.45 5.53
C ILE A 212 -14.15 -6.20 6.15
N CYS A 213 -13.33 -5.28 6.65
CA CYS A 213 -13.84 -4.05 7.28
C CYS A 213 -14.60 -3.15 6.30
N ASN A 214 -14.22 -3.16 5.02
CA ASN A 214 -14.97 -2.50 3.96
C ASN A 214 -16.27 -3.27 3.63
N ALA A 215 -16.25 -4.60 3.59
CA ALA A 215 -17.41 -5.45 3.30
C ALA A 215 -18.55 -5.30 4.34
N VAL A 216 -18.20 -5.29 5.63
CA VAL A 216 -19.13 -5.01 6.75
C VAL A 216 -19.85 -3.66 6.55
N VAL A 217 -19.14 -2.66 6.01
CA VAL A 217 -19.72 -1.34 5.71
C VAL A 217 -20.60 -1.36 4.45
N VAL A 218 -20.23 -2.11 3.41
CA VAL A 218 -21.07 -2.26 2.21
C VAL A 218 -22.36 -3.01 2.55
N ALA A 219 -22.30 -4.10 3.33
CA ALA A 219 -23.48 -4.82 3.79
C ALA A 219 -24.44 -3.91 4.57
N ARG A 220 -23.91 -3.07 5.46
CA ARG A 220 -24.72 -2.06 6.18
C ARG A 220 -25.29 -0.97 5.27
N LEU A 221 -24.49 -0.45 4.33
CA LEU A 221 -24.90 0.56 3.35
C LEU A 221 -26.06 0.07 2.46
N LEU A 222 -26.03 -1.21 2.08
CA LEU A 222 -27.02 -1.83 1.20
C LEU A 222 -28.15 -2.56 1.95
N ASN A 223 -28.19 -2.49 3.28
CA ASN A 223 -29.09 -3.27 4.15
C ASN A 223 -29.15 -4.77 3.79
N ALA A 224 -27.98 -5.37 3.57
CA ALA A 224 -27.80 -6.76 3.18
C ALA A 224 -27.24 -7.59 4.34
N SER A 225 -27.47 -8.91 4.29
CA SER A 225 -26.78 -9.88 5.14
C SER A 225 -25.37 -10.12 4.60
N LEU A 226 -24.34 -10.11 5.45
CA LEU A 226 -22.97 -10.47 5.05
C LEU A 226 -22.76 -11.98 5.23
N VAL A 227 -22.30 -12.67 4.18
CA VAL A 227 -21.77 -14.04 4.31
C VAL A 227 -20.32 -13.95 4.82
N ILE A 228 -19.89 -14.87 5.70
CA ILE A 228 -18.51 -14.90 6.21
C ILE A 228 -17.51 -14.83 5.03
N PRO A 229 -16.61 -13.83 4.99
CA PRO A 229 -15.71 -13.64 3.85
C PRO A 229 -14.76 -14.81 3.64
N LYS A 230 -14.59 -15.24 2.38
CA LYS A 230 -13.58 -16.22 1.98
C LYS A 230 -12.29 -15.52 1.55
N PHE A 231 -11.15 -16.22 1.61
CA PHE A 231 -9.85 -15.67 1.22
C PHE A 231 -9.36 -16.31 -0.08
N MET A 232 -8.96 -15.47 -1.03
CA MET A 232 -8.43 -15.86 -2.33
C MET A 232 -7.03 -16.44 -2.18
N TYR A 233 -6.82 -17.67 -2.67
CA TYR A 233 -5.48 -18.26 -2.80
C TYR A 233 -4.59 -17.38 -3.69
N SER A 234 -3.29 -17.32 -3.38
CA SER A 234 -2.32 -16.49 -4.12
C SER A 234 -1.04 -17.28 -4.39
N SER A 235 -0.58 -17.26 -5.65
CA SER A 235 0.66 -17.93 -6.06
C SER A 235 1.93 -17.39 -5.37
N VAL A 236 1.87 -16.14 -4.88
CA VAL A 236 2.92 -15.45 -4.11
C VAL A 236 2.99 -15.99 -2.68
N TRP A 237 1.85 -16.04 -1.99
CA TRP A 237 1.79 -16.35 -0.55
C TRP A 237 1.59 -17.83 -0.23
N ARG A 238 1.08 -18.59 -1.21
CA ARG A 238 0.76 -20.04 -1.20
C ARG A 238 -0.03 -20.53 0.02
N ASP A 239 -0.79 -19.62 0.62
CA ASP A 239 -1.58 -19.84 1.82
C ASP A 239 -3.01 -20.24 1.46
N VAL A 240 -3.53 -21.25 2.15
CA VAL A 240 -4.90 -21.77 2.00
C VAL A 240 -5.84 -21.33 3.13
N SER A 241 -5.29 -20.70 4.19
CA SER A 241 -6.04 -20.21 5.36
C SER A 241 -7.29 -19.43 4.95
N GLN A 242 -8.42 -19.75 5.55
CA GLN A 242 -9.68 -19.00 5.42
C GLN A 242 -9.92 -18.11 6.65
N PHE A 243 -11.09 -17.48 6.72
CA PHE A 243 -11.43 -16.54 7.78
C PHE A 243 -11.29 -17.15 9.18
N SER A 244 -11.85 -18.34 9.37
CA SER A 244 -11.86 -19.08 10.64
C SER A 244 -10.51 -19.64 11.07
N ASP A 245 -9.50 -19.68 10.19
CA ASP A 245 -8.10 -20.04 10.55
C ASP A 245 -7.33 -18.87 11.16
N ILE A 246 -7.80 -17.64 10.94
CA ILE A 246 -7.10 -16.40 11.32
C ILE A 246 -7.88 -15.63 12.39
N TYR A 247 -9.20 -15.49 12.21
CA TYR A 247 -10.08 -14.68 13.05
C TYR A 247 -11.15 -15.53 13.76
N GLY A 248 -11.50 -15.14 14.99
CA GLY A 248 -12.56 -15.82 15.75
C GLY A 248 -13.94 -15.55 15.16
N GLU A 249 -14.53 -16.56 14.52
CA GLU A 249 -15.79 -16.44 13.76
C GLU A 249 -16.98 -16.03 14.63
N GLU A 250 -17.26 -16.75 15.72
CA GLU A 250 -18.41 -16.44 16.58
C GLU A 250 -18.31 -15.02 17.18
N HIS A 251 -17.14 -14.64 17.70
CA HIS A 251 -16.90 -13.29 18.22
C HIS A 251 -17.09 -12.20 17.15
N PHE A 252 -16.72 -12.47 15.89
CA PHE A 252 -16.95 -11.55 14.77
C PHE A 252 -18.44 -11.39 14.45
N ILE A 253 -19.21 -12.49 14.49
CA ILE A 253 -20.67 -12.49 14.31
C ILE A 253 -21.34 -11.75 15.49
N ASP A 254 -21.12 -12.20 16.72
CA ASP A 254 -21.76 -11.67 17.95
C ASP A 254 -21.49 -10.18 18.16
N HIS A 255 -20.23 -9.74 17.97
CA HIS A 255 -19.87 -8.34 18.18
C HIS A 255 -20.52 -7.40 17.13
N LEU A 256 -20.84 -7.90 15.93
CA LEU A 256 -21.42 -7.12 14.83
C LEU A 256 -22.92 -7.36 14.62
N ALA A 257 -23.54 -8.34 15.27
CA ALA A 257 -24.99 -8.58 15.22
C ALA A 257 -25.85 -7.33 15.55
N PRO A 258 -25.46 -6.42 16.48
CA PRO A 258 -26.17 -5.15 16.69
C PRO A 258 -26.06 -4.12 15.55
N ASP A 259 -25.27 -4.41 14.52
CA ASP A 259 -24.95 -3.50 13.41
C ASP A 259 -25.41 -4.06 12.06
N ILE A 260 -25.10 -5.32 11.76
CA ILE A 260 -25.52 -6.05 10.55
C ILE A 260 -25.82 -7.52 10.87
N ARG A 261 -26.73 -8.12 10.10
CA ARG A 261 -26.86 -9.58 10.05
C ARG A 261 -25.65 -10.20 9.33
N ILE A 262 -24.99 -11.15 9.98
CA ILE A 262 -23.91 -11.97 9.42
C ILE A 262 -24.38 -13.43 9.43
N VAL A 263 -24.04 -14.19 8.38
CA VAL A 263 -24.34 -15.62 8.23
C VAL A 263 -23.09 -16.38 7.80
N LYS A 264 -22.94 -17.63 8.23
CA LYS A 264 -21.78 -18.47 7.87
C LYS A 264 -21.79 -18.82 6.37
N GLU A 265 -22.96 -19.19 5.85
CA GLU A 265 -23.18 -19.59 4.46
C GLU A 265 -24.40 -18.89 3.84
N LEU A 266 -24.60 -19.06 2.54
CA LEU A 266 -25.86 -18.71 1.88
C LEU A 266 -26.99 -19.67 2.30
N PRO A 267 -28.26 -19.23 2.25
CA PRO A 267 -29.42 -20.12 2.22
C PRO A 267 -29.32 -21.15 1.08
N ASN A 268 -29.83 -22.35 1.30
CA ASN A 268 -29.71 -23.49 0.37
C ASN A 268 -30.19 -23.15 -1.06
N GLU A 269 -31.24 -22.34 -1.19
CA GLU A 269 -31.84 -21.94 -2.47
C GLU A 269 -30.93 -21.01 -3.30
N LEU A 270 -29.91 -20.43 -2.66
CA LEU A 270 -28.89 -19.58 -3.30
C LEU A 270 -27.53 -20.29 -3.42
N GLN A 271 -27.30 -21.41 -2.73
CA GLN A 271 -26.03 -22.17 -2.81
C GLN A 271 -25.84 -22.86 -4.16
N SER A 272 -26.92 -23.31 -4.80
CA SER A 272 -26.89 -24.05 -6.07
C SER A 272 -26.98 -23.16 -7.32
N LEU A 273 -26.89 -21.84 -7.19
CA LEU A 273 -26.99 -20.90 -8.31
C LEU A 273 -25.62 -20.66 -8.96
N ASP A 274 -25.59 -20.70 -10.29
CA ASP A 274 -24.48 -20.14 -11.06
C ASP A 274 -24.53 -18.60 -10.95
N LEU A 275 -23.69 -18.06 -10.06
CA LEU A 275 -23.61 -16.63 -9.80
C LEU A 275 -22.98 -15.85 -10.98
N GLU A 276 -22.24 -16.49 -11.87
CA GLU A 276 -21.64 -15.85 -13.03
C GLU A 276 -22.68 -15.70 -14.14
N ALA A 277 -23.38 -16.79 -14.48
CA ALA A 277 -24.43 -16.81 -15.50
C ALA A 277 -25.59 -15.84 -15.24
N ILE A 278 -25.96 -15.60 -13.96
CA ILE A 278 -27.02 -14.63 -13.60
C ILE A 278 -26.53 -13.16 -13.50
N GLY A 279 -25.23 -12.91 -13.68
CA GLY A 279 -24.62 -11.59 -13.49
C GLY A 279 -24.56 -11.14 -12.02
N SER A 280 -24.31 -12.07 -11.10
CA SER A 280 -24.16 -11.84 -9.66
C SER A 280 -22.69 -11.76 -9.21
N VAL A 281 -21.72 -12.19 -10.01
CA VAL A 281 -20.30 -11.97 -9.74
C VAL A 281 -19.91 -10.55 -10.14
N VAL A 282 -19.17 -9.87 -9.27
CA VAL A 282 -18.58 -8.54 -9.52
C VAL A 282 -17.09 -8.63 -9.22
N THR A 283 -16.26 -8.44 -10.24
CA THR A 283 -14.81 -8.61 -10.14
C THR A 283 -14.10 -7.35 -9.67
N ASP A 284 -12.78 -7.46 -9.51
CA ASP A 284 -11.91 -6.34 -9.18
C ASP A 284 -11.50 -5.47 -10.40
N VAL A 285 -12.03 -5.80 -11.59
CA VAL A 285 -12.09 -4.93 -12.78
C VAL A 285 -13.35 -4.06 -12.72
N ASP A 286 -14.51 -4.67 -12.47
CA ASP A 286 -15.83 -4.00 -12.51
C ASP A 286 -16.02 -2.93 -11.42
N LEU A 287 -15.34 -3.10 -10.28
CA LEU A 287 -15.48 -2.25 -9.11
C LEU A 287 -14.20 -1.42 -8.89
N PRO A 288 -14.16 -0.11 -9.22
CA PRO A 288 -12.97 0.73 -9.04
C PRO A 288 -12.41 0.72 -7.61
N LYS A 289 -11.09 0.86 -7.48
CA LYS A 289 -10.43 1.05 -6.17
C LYS A 289 -10.99 2.29 -5.48
N GLU A 290 -11.21 2.19 -4.18
CA GLU A 290 -11.78 3.27 -3.36
C GLU A 290 -13.11 3.86 -3.91
N SER A 291 -14.01 3.02 -4.42
CA SER A 291 -15.33 3.43 -4.90
C SER A 291 -16.16 4.12 -3.80
N LYS A 292 -16.86 5.20 -4.17
CA LYS A 292 -17.74 5.97 -3.27
C LYS A 292 -19.04 5.20 -2.97
N PRO A 293 -19.74 5.46 -1.83
CA PRO A 293 -21.02 4.82 -1.50
C PRO A 293 -22.09 4.91 -2.60
N SER A 294 -22.11 6.00 -3.38
CA SER A 294 -23.02 6.19 -4.51
C SER A 294 -22.80 5.17 -5.64
N PHE A 295 -21.60 4.64 -5.82
CA PHE A 295 -21.34 3.56 -6.78
C PHE A 295 -22.07 2.28 -6.36
N TYR A 296 -21.96 1.89 -5.10
CA TYR A 296 -22.64 0.71 -4.55
C TYR A 296 -24.16 0.84 -4.65
N LEU A 297 -24.71 2.02 -4.33
CA LEU A 297 -26.15 2.28 -4.44
C LEU A 297 -26.64 2.29 -5.90
N LYS A 298 -25.83 2.76 -6.86
CA LYS A 298 -26.20 2.86 -8.28
C LYS A 298 -26.05 1.54 -9.06
N TYR A 299 -25.00 0.76 -8.77
CA TYR A 299 -24.61 -0.40 -9.59
C TYR A 299 -24.75 -1.75 -8.87
N ILE A 300 -24.53 -1.81 -7.55
CA ILE A 300 -24.57 -3.09 -6.80
C ILE A 300 -25.97 -3.36 -6.24
N LEU A 301 -26.65 -2.35 -5.71
CA LEU A 301 -27.99 -2.51 -5.14
C LEU A 301 -29.03 -3.08 -6.14
N PRO A 302 -29.03 -2.70 -7.44
CA PRO A 302 -29.93 -3.32 -8.42
C PRO A 302 -29.64 -4.80 -8.67
N ILE A 303 -28.37 -5.21 -8.68
CA ILE A 303 -27.97 -6.63 -8.80
C ILE A 303 -28.49 -7.39 -7.58
N LEU A 304 -28.28 -6.84 -6.37
CA LEU A 304 -28.73 -7.45 -5.13
C LEU A 304 -30.26 -7.62 -5.08
N PHE A 305 -31.04 -6.61 -5.51
CA PHE A 305 -32.50 -6.74 -5.58
C PHE A 305 -32.96 -7.74 -6.65
N LYS A 306 -32.31 -7.81 -7.81
CA LYS A 306 -32.67 -8.74 -8.89
C LYS A 306 -32.34 -10.20 -8.54
N ASN A 307 -31.12 -10.45 -8.06
CA ASN A 307 -30.55 -11.79 -7.91
C ASN A 307 -30.58 -12.29 -6.45
N ARG A 308 -30.97 -11.46 -5.47
CA ARG A 308 -30.93 -11.70 -4.00
C ARG A 308 -29.53 -11.94 -3.41
N VAL A 309 -28.50 -12.08 -4.23
CA VAL A 309 -27.10 -12.22 -3.85
C VAL A 309 -26.21 -11.35 -4.76
N VAL A 310 -25.04 -10.96 -4.25
CA VAL A 310 -23.91 -10.45 -5.05
C VAL A 310 -22.61 -11.02 -4.49
N HIS A 311 -21.67 -11.40 -5.35
CA HIS A 311 -20.37 -11.95 -4.96
C HIS A 311 -19.24 -11.06 -5.46
N PHE A 312 -18.55 -10.41 -4.52
CA PHE A 312 -17.35 -9.65 -4.84
C PHE A 312 -16.13 -10.57 -4.92
N LEU A 313 -15.65 -10.84 -6.13
CA LEU A 313 -14.48 -11.65 -6.40
C LEU A 313 -13.22 -10.77 -6.53
N GLY A 314 -12.23 -10.98 -5.67
CA GLY A 314 -11.02 -10.13 -5.64
C GLY A 314 -11.22 -8.83 -4.85
N PHE A 315 -12.08 -8.85 -3.83
CA PHE A 315 -12.39 -7.65 -3.06
C PHE A 315 -11.18 -7.18 -2.23
N ALA A 316 -10.74 -5.96 -2.51
CA ALA A 316 -9.56 -5.33 -1.91
C ALA A 316 -9.96 -4.09 -1.09
N ASN A 317 -9.11 -3.05 -1.09
CA ASN A 317 -9.49 -1.70 -0.67
C ASN A 317 -10.40 -1.02 -1.72
N ARG A 318 -11.61 -1.57 -1.91
CA ARG A 318 -12.56 -1.19 -2.98
C ARG A 318 -13.62 -0.16 -2.55
N LEU A 319 -13.68 0.21 -1.26
CA LEU A 319 -14.57 1.24 -0.72
C LEU A 319 -13.75 2.45 -0.23
N ALA A 320 -14.11 3.65 -0.66
CA ALA A 320 -13.45 4.93 -0.34
C ALA A 320 -13.19 5.13 1.16
N PHE A 321 -12.28 6.05 1.53
CA PHE A 321 -12.23 6.57 2.90
C PHE A 321 -13.11 7.80 3.14
N ASP A 322 -13.31 8.65 2.12
CA ASP A 322 -14.19 9.82 2.15
C ASP A 322 -14.78 10.10 0.75
N PRO A 323 -15.92 10.81 0.63
CA PRO A 323 -16.86 11.13 1.72
C PRO A 323 -17.72 9.92 2.06
N ILE A 324 -17.82 9.60 3.36
CA ILE A 324 -18.64 8.48 3.86
C ILE A 324 -19.41 8.93 5.11
N PRO A 325 -20.69 8.54 5.27
CA PRO A 325 -21.47 8.83 6.47
C PRO A 325 -20.75 8.40 7.76
N PHE A 326 -20.75 9.30 8.75
CA PHE A 326 -20.07 9.15 10.05
C PHE A 326 -20.24 7.74 10.66
N GLN A 327 -21.47 7.21 10.66
CA GLN A 327 -21.79 5.91 11.26
C GLN A 327 -21.18 4.72 10.51
N LEU A 328 -21.16 4.78 9.18
CA LEU A 328 -20.53 3.75 8.34
C LEU A 328 -19.01 3.74 8.53
N GLN A 329 -18.40 4.92 8.66
CA GLN A 329 -16.97 5.03 8.92
C GLN A 329 -16.59 4.64 10.36
N ARG A 330 -17.46 4.91 11.34
CA ARG A 330 -17.37 4.39 12.72
C ARG A 330 -17.46 2.86 12.74
N LEU A 331 -18.41 2.26 12.02
CA LEU A 331 -18.56 0.80 11.89
C LEU A 331 -17.30 0.15 11.31
N ARG A 332 -16.70 0.72 10.25
CA ARG A 332 -15.41 0.26 9.68
C ARG A 332 -14.34 0.11 10.76
N CYS A 333 -14.27 1.10 11.64
CA CYS A 333 -13.25 1.17 12.68
C CYS A 333 -13.58 0.23 13.85
N ARG A 334 -14.87 0.05 14.19
CA ARG A 334 -15.31 -0.97 15.16
C ARG A 334 -14.97 -2.38 14.69
N CYS A 335 -15.25 -2.69 13.42
CA CYS A 335 -14.86 -3.95 12.79
C CYS A 335 -13.35 -4.20 12.91
N ASN A 336 -12.53 -3.20 12.55
CA ASN A 336 -11.07 -3.33 12.62
C ASN A 336 -10.49 -3.46 14.03
N PHE A 337 -10.99 -2.68 14.99
CA PHE A 337 -10.39 -2.57 16.34
C PHE A 337 -11.00 -3.49 17.39
N HIS A 338 -12.20 -4.05 17.16
CA HIS A 338 -12.93 -4.83 18.17
C HIS A 338 -13.50 -6.16 17.67
N ALA A 339 -14.02 -6.23 16.43
CA ALA A 339 -14.60 -7.48 15.90
C ALA A 339 -13.55 -8.47 15.37
N LEU A 340 -12.48 -7.99 14.73
CA LEU A 340 -11.44 -8.85 14.15
C LEU A 340 -10.34 -9.21 15.17
N GLN A 341 -10.69 -10.10 16.11
CA GLN A 341 -9.76 -10.79 17.01
C GLN A 341 -9.18 -12.05 16.35
N PHE A 342 -7.92 -12.39 16.64
CA PHE A 342 -7.29 -13.60 16.12
C PHE A 342 -7.80 -14.87 16.81
N VAL A 343 -7.67 -16.05 16.18
CA VAL A 343 -8.00 -17.34 16.83
C VAL A 343 -7.09 -17.68 18.02
N PRO A 344 -7.54 -18.48 19.01
CA PRO A 344 -6.77 -18.79 20.23
C PRO A 344 -5.35 -19.30 19.98
N LYS A 345 -5.16 -20.21 19.01
CA LYS A 345 -3.85 -20.72 18.55
C LYS A 345 -2.83 -19.60 18.25
N ILE A 346 -3.28 -18.53 17.58
CA ILE A 346 -2.47 -17.35 17.25
C ILE A 346 -2.29 -16.46 18.48
N GLN A 347 -3.33 -16.28 19.29
CA GLN A 347 -3.26 -15.48 20.53
C GLN A 347 -2.25 -16.07 21.54
N GLU A 348 -2.29 -17.38 21.77
CA GLU A 348 -1.39 -18.12 22.68
C GLU A 348 0.07 -18.03 22.23
N THR A 349 0.34 -18.36 20.97
CA THR A 349 1.68 -18.26 20.37
C THR A 349 2.17 -16.80 20.36
N GLY A 350 1.26 -15.85 20.15
CA GLY A 350 1.51 -14.41 20.30
C GLY A 350 1.92 -14.03 21.72
N ALA A 351 1.22 -14.51 22.75
CA ALA A 351 1.53 -14.24 24.15
C ALA A 351 2.91 -14.79 24.53
N LEU A 352 3.23 -16.00 24.09
CA LEU A 352 4.55 -16.61 24.25
C LEU A 352 5.66 -15.80 23.57
N LEU A 353 5.43 -15.34 22.34
CA LEU A 353 6.33 -14.46 21.61
C LEU A 353 6.56 -13.13 22.36
N LEU A 354 5.50 -12.48 22.88
CA LEU A 354 5.61 -11.25 23.67
C LEU A 354 6.40 -11.47 24.98
N ARG A 355 6.14 -12.56 25.70
CA ARG A 355 6.89 -12.94 26.91
C ARG A 355 8.38 -13.11 26.62
N ARG A 356 8.73 -13.80 25.53
CA ARG A 356 10.14 -13.98 25.11
C ARG A 356 10.76 -12.66 24.61
N LEU A 357 10.01 -11.80 23.92
CA LEU A 357 10.44 -10.47 23.48
C LEU A 357 10.76 -9.52 24.65
N ARG A 358 10.02 -9.60 25.76
CA ARG A 358 10.26 -8.79 26.97
C ARG A 358 11.21 -9.43 27.99
N LYS A 359 11.83 -10.58 27.65
CA LYS A 359 12.73 -11.38 28.51
C LYS A 359 12.05 -11.88 29.80
N HIS A 360 10.82 -12.37 29.69
CA HIS A 360 10.02 -12.89 30.83
C HIS A 360 9.79 -11.84 31.95
N ALA A 361 9.77 -10.55 31.60
CA ALA A 361 9.36 -9.51 32.53
C ALA A 361 7.87 -9.66 32.88
N ALA A 362 7.57 -9.85 34.16
CA ALA A 362 6.25 -10.25 34.67
C ALA A 362 5.23 -9.08 34.72
N TYR A 363 5.00 -8.39 33.60
CA TYR A 363 3.86 -7.50 33.43
C TYR A 363 3.32 -7.51 32.00
N PRO A 364 1.99 -7.40 31.80
CA PRO A 364 1.39 -7.24 30.48
C PRO A 364 1.63 -5.83 29.94
N GLY A 365 1.86 -5.72 28.65
CA GLY A 365 1.92 -4.45 27.93
C GLY A 365 0.53 -3.81 27.76
N PRO A 366 0.47 -2.50 27.51
CA PRO A 366 -0.79 -1.74 27.48
C PRO A 366 -1.74 -2.13 26.33
N LEU A 367 -1.29 -2.94 25.37
CA LEU A 367 -2.09 -3.42 24.24
C LEU A 367 -2.39 -4.93 24.28
N ASP A 368 -1.75 -5.68 25.17
CA ASP A 368 -1.70 -7.15 25.09
C ASP A 368 -3.10 -7.78 25.13
N ARG A 369 -3.99 -7.31 26.01
CA ARG A 369 -5.38 -7.79 26.13
C ARG A 369 -6.20 -7.61 24.85
N TYR A 370 -5.82 -6.70 23.94
CA TYR A 370 -6.46 -6.51 22.63
C TYR A 370 -5.79 -7.33 21.51
N LEU A 371 -4.67 -7.98 21.78
CA LEU A 371 -3.87 -8.75 20.82
C LEU A 371 -3.89 -10.26 21.08
N VAL A 372 -3.92 -10.65 22.37
CA VAL A 372 -3.83 -12.05 22.82
C VAL A 372 -4.92 -12.44 23.82
N GLY A 373 -5.95 -11.59 24.00
CA GLY A 373 -7.16 -11.90 24.75
C GLY A 373 -6.90 -12.50 26.15
N PRO A 374 -7.46 -13.68 26.50
CA PRO A 374 -7.25 -14.33 27.79
C PRO A 374 -5.80 -14.83 27.99
N HIS A 375 -5.06 -15.10 26.91
CA HIS A 375 -3.67 -15.55 26.98
C HIS A 375 -2.69 -14.44 27.47
N THR A 376 -3.20 -13.25 27.81
CA THR A 376 -2.44 -12.17 28.48
C THR A 376 -1.76 -12.66 29.77
N ASP A 377 -2.38 -13.56 30.52
CA ASP A 377 -1.85 -14.02 31.81
C ASP A 377 -0.64 -14.96 31.65
N LEU A 378 -0.55 -15.69 30.52
CA LEU A 378 0.63 -16.49 30.15
C LEU A 378 1.91 -15.64 30.00
N ILE A 379 1.78 -14.31 29.86
CA ILE A 379 2.90 -13.36 29.84
C ILE A 379 3.46 -13.13 31.26
N VAL A 380 2.59 -13.21 32.27
CA VAL A 380 2.87 -12.91 33.68
C VAL A 380 3.40 -14.13 34.44
N GLU A 381 3.10 -15.35 33.97
CA GLU A 381 3.54 -16.64 34.56
C GLU A 381 5.07 -16.85 34.53
N GLY A 382 5.79 -16.12 35.36
CA GLY A 382 7.20 -16.32 35.66
C GLY A 382 7.44 -16.28 37.16
N LYS A 383 8.48 -16.99 37.64
CA LYS A 383 8.94 -16.85 39.03
C LYS A 383 9.16 -15.36 39.34
N LYS A 384 8.83 -14.92 40.57
CA LYS A 384 8.95 -13.52 41.04
C LYS A 384 10.42 -13.05 41.11
N VAL A 385 11.07 -12.87 39.97
CA VAL A 385 12.41 -12.29 39.85
C VAL A 385 12.34 -10.83 40.29
N ARG A 386 13.26 -10.42 41.19
CA ARG A 386 13.38 -9.03 41.68
C ARG A 386 13.28 -8.03 40.53
N SER A 387 12.57 -6.92 40.78
CA SER A 387 12.09 -5.95 39.77
C SER A 387 13.21 -5.26 38.97
N THR A 388 13.76 -5.96 37.99
CA THR A 388 14.57 -5.37 36.94
C THR A 388 13.68 -4.50 36.05
N LYS A 389 14.17 -3.33 35.64
CA LYS A 389 13.46 -2.49 34.64
C LYS A 389 13.31 -3.32 33.37
N ALA A 390 12.07 -3.63 33.00
CA ALA A 390 11.76 -4.56 31.92
C ALA A 390 12.46 -4.21 30.61
N SER A 391 12.85 -5.25 29.87
CA SER A 391 13.62 -5.11 28.64
C SER A 391 12.75 -4.53 27.53
N LYS A 392 12.82 -3.20 27.35
CA LYS A 392 12.24 -2.53 26.16
C LYS A 392 12.75 -3.16 24.87
N TYR A 393 11.89 -3.21 23.85
CA TYR A 393 12.31 -3.59 22.49
C TYR A 393 11.74 -2.66 21.42
N LEU A 394 12.52 -2.45 20.37
CA LEU A 394 12.07 -1.84 19.12
C LEU A 394 11.52 -2.96 18.23
N ALA A 395 10.38 -2.77 17.60
CA ALA A 395 9.98 -3.57 16.44
C ALA A 395 10.36 -2.84 15.15
N LEU A 396 10.92 -3.55 14.18
CA LEU A 396 11.31 -3.08 12.86
C LEU A 396 10.64 -3.96 11.80
N HIS A 397 9.62 -3.44 11.14
CA HIS A 397 9.01 -4.10 9.99
C HIS A 397 9.82 -3.77 8.72
N LEU A 398 10.53 -4.79 8.21
CA LEU A 398 11.31 -4.75 6.98
C LEU A 398 10.45 -5.26 5.83
N ARG A 399 9.69 -4.38 5.15
CA ARG A 399 9.00 -4.77 3.91
C ARG A 399 10.01 -4.83 2.76
N PHE A 400 10.74 -5.94 2.71
CA PHE A 400 11.82 -6.21 1.77
C PHE A 400 11.84 -7.69 1.34
N GLU A 401 10.67 -8.33 1.35
CA GLU A 401 10.44 -9.64 0.74
C GLU A 401 10.39 -9.52 -0.79
N ILE A 402 10.68 -10.62 -1.49
CA ILE A 402 10.86 -10.63 -2.96
C ILE A 402 9.65 -10.07 -3.72
N ASP A 403 8.43 -10.27 -3.22
CA ASP A 403 7.20 -9.75 -3.85
C ASP A 403 7.19 -8.20 -3.89
N MET A 404 7.59 -7.54 -2.79
CA MET A 404 7.67 -6.09 -2.73
C MET A 404 8.86 -5.54 -3.49
N VAL A 405 10.01 -6.22 -3.41
CA VAL A 405 11.22 -5.85 -4.16
C VAL A 405 10.91 -5.90 -5.66
N ALA A 406 10.32 -6.98 -6.16
CA ALA A 406 9.92 -7.15 -7.55
C ALA A 406 8.83 -6.16 -7.98
N HIS A 407 7.74 -6.00 -7.22
CA HIS A 407 6.65 -5.05 -7.51
C HIS A 407 7.11 -3.60 -7.48
N SER A 408 8.12 -3.24 -6.68
CA SER A 408 8.56 -1.84 -6.54
C SER A 408 9.19 -1.24 -7.80
N LEU A 409 9.61 -2.08 -8.75
CA LEU A 409 10.41 -1.69 -9.94
C LEU A 409 11.71 -0.93 -9.62
N CYS A 410 12.17 -1.01 -8.37
CA CYS A 410 13.39 -0.36 -7.91
C CYS A 410 14.60 -1.29 -7.96
N GLU A 411 15.79 -0.70 -8.04
CA GLU A 411 17.08 -1.38 -7.95
C GLU A 411 17.67 -1.19 -6.54
N PHE A 412 18.33 -2.23 -6.01
CA PHE A 412 18.88 -2.23 -4.65
C PHE A 412 20.38 -2.55 -4.62
N GLY A 413 21.03 -2.48 -5.79
CA GLY A 413 22.48 -2.60 -5.94
C GLY A 413 23.01 -4.03 -6.15
N GLY A 414 22.15 -5.00 -6.44
CA GLY A 414 22.56 -6.35 -6.86
C GLY A 414 22.94 -6.47 -8.34
N GLY A 415 22.79 -5.40 -9.12
CA GLY A 415 23.22 -5.35 -10.53
C GLY A 415 22.32 -6.18 -11.47
N GLU A 416 22.91 -6.71 -12.53
CA GLU A 416 22.19 -7.42 -13.59
C GLU A 416 21.50 -8.70 -13.09
N GLU A 417 22.11 -9.42 -12.16
CA GLU A 417 21.57 -10.66 -11.57
C GLU A 417 20.26 -10.38 -10.80
N GLU A 418 20.27 -9.36 -9.92
CA GLU A 418 19.08 -8.86 -9.23
C GLU A 418 18.03 -8.35 -10.22
N ARG A 419 18.44 -7.70 -11.32
CA ARG A 419 17.51 -7.22 -12.36
C ARG A 419 16.76 -8.38 -13.04
N LEU A 420 17.50 -9.40 -13.47
CA LEU A 420 16.97 -10.57 -14.19
C LEU A 420 16.11 -11.48 -13.29
N GLU A 421 16.55 -11.73 -12.04
CA GLU A 421 15.78 -12.53 -11.07
C GLU A 421 14.40 -11.88 -10.81
N LEU A 422 14.39 -10.57 -10.54
CA LEU A 422 13.16 -9.82 -10.28
C LEU A 422 12.30 -9.64 -11.55
N GLU A 423 12.90 -9.65 -12.75
CA GLU A 423 12.18 -9.68 -14.03
C GLU A 423 11.40 -11.00 -14.17
N ALA A 424 12.06 -12.14 -14.03
CA ALA A 424 11.41 -13.46 -14.08
C ALA A 424 10.32 -13.61 -13.00
N TYR A 425 10.56 -13.08 -11.80
CA TYR A 425 9.54 -13.06 -10.74
C TYR A 425 8.30 -12.22 -11.14
N ARG A 426 8.50 -11.06 -11.81
CA ARG A 426 7.40 -10.23 -12.32
C ARG A 426 6.60 -10.89 -13.42
N GLU A 427 7.23 -11.63 -14.33
CA GLU A 427 6.52 -12.34 -15.41
C GLU A 427 5.59 -13.43 -14.85
N ILE A 428 6.03 -14.15 -13.80
CA ILE A 428 5.24 -15.22 -13.15
C ILE A 428 4.16 -14.66 -12.20
N HIS A 429 4.50 -13.71 -11.34
CA HIS A 429 3.64 -13.30 -10.21
C HIS A 429 2.92 -11.96 -10.40
N PHE A 430 3.36 -11.12 -11.34
CA PHE A 430 2.77 -9.81 -11.61
C PHE A 430 2.50 -9.57 -13.10
N PRO A 431 1.78 -10.47 -13.81
CA PRO A 431 1.59 -10.39 -15.26
C PRO A 431 0.96 -9.05 -15.73
N ALA A 432 0.05 -8.47 -14.94
CA ALA A 432 -0.51 -7.15 -15.23
C ALA A 432 0.53 -6.00 -15.14
N LEU A 433 1.50 -6.09 -14.24
CA LEU A 433 2.60 -5.12 -14.14
C LEU A 433 3.59 -5.31 -15.30
N THR A 434 3.84 -6.57 -15.69
CA THR A 434 4.65 -6.93 -16.86
C THR A 434 4.01 -6.44 -18.16
N LEU A 435 2.68 -6.53 -18.29
CA LEU A 435 1.93 -5.95 -19.42
C LEU A 435 2.05 -4.42 -19.42
N LEU A 436 1.79 -3.75 -18.29
CA LEU A 436 1.93 -2.29 -18.16
C LEU A 436 3.36 -1.80 -18.47
N LYS A 437 4.40 -2.56 -18.10
CA LYS A 437 5.80 -2.26 -18.47
C LYS A 437 6.05 -2.36 -19.99
N LYS A 438 5.30 -3.22 -20.69
CA LYS A 438 5.41 -3.44 -22.15
C LYS A 438 4.52 -2.46 -22.94
N THR A 439 3.39 -2.00 -22.39
CA THR A 439 2.45 -1.07 -23.06
C THR A 439 2.65 0.40 -22.69
N THR A 440 3.31 0.72 -21.58
CA THR A 440 3.36 2.09 -21.03
C THR A 440 4.74 2.43 -20.50
N LYS A 441 5.21 3.66 -20.76
CA LYS A 441 6.50 4.16 -20.24
C LYS A 441 6.40 4.41 -18.73
N LEU A 442 6.82 3.43 -17.94
CA LEU A 442 6.91 3.53 -16.48
C LEU A 442 8.12 4.39 -16.05
N PRO A 443 8.10 5.03 -14.87
CA PRO A 443 9.25 5.78 -14.34
C PRO A 443 10.46 4.87 -14.08
N SER A 444 11.67 5.41 -14.22
CA SER A 444 12.92 4.69 -13.98
C SER A 444 13.12 4.37 -12.49
N PRO A 445 13.94 3.34 -12.15
CA PRO A 445 14.29 3.03 -10.76
C PRO A 445 14.85 4.23 -9.98
N ALA A 446 15.58 5.11 -10.65
CA ALA A 446 16.13 6.34 -10.07
C ALA A 446 15.05 7.40 -9.75
N GLU A 447 14.04 7.55 -10.60
CA GLU A 447 12.89 8.45 -10.35
C GLU A 447 12.01 7.90 -9.23
N LEU A 448 11.66 6.61 -9.28
CA LEU A 448 10.92 5.90 -8.23
C LEU A 448 11.63 6.02 -6.87
N ARG A 449 12.97 5.96 -6.86
CA ARG A 449 13.78 6.14 -5.65
C ARG A 449 13.89 7.60 -5.21
N THR A 450 13.93 8.55 -6.13
CA THR A 450 14.00 10.00 -5.82
C THR A 450 12.70 10.47 -5.20
N GLU A 451 11.55 10.06 -5.75
CA GLU A 451 10.22 10.33 -5.19
C GLU A 451 9.91 9.49 -3.93
N GLY A 452 10.77 8.51 -3.62
CA GLY A 452 10.66 7.70 -2.41
C GLY A 452 9.57 6.65 -2.48
N LEU A 453 9.18 6.19 -3.67
CA LEU A 453 8.22 5.11 -3.86
C LEU A 453 8.82 3.76 -3.45
N CYS A 454 10.11 3.52 -3.72
CA CYS A 454 10.84 2.32 -3.27
C CYS A 454 10.75 2.08 -1.74
N PRO A 455 10.75 0.82 -1.26
CA PRO A 455 11.03 0.52 0.15
C PRO A 455 12.48 0.89 0.51
N LEU A 456 12.76 1.10 1.80
CA LEU A 456 14.15 1.20 2.27
C LEU A 456 14.78 -0.21 2.35
N ALA A 457 15.97 -0.36 1.77
CA ALA A 457 16.76 -1.59 1.88
C ALA A 457 17.23 -1.85 3.34
N PRO A 458 17.59 -3.09 3.72
CA PRO A 458 18.06 -3.41 5.08
C PRO A 458 19.26 -2.56 5.53
N GLU A 459 20.19 -2.25 4.62
CA GLU A 459 21.35 -1.38 4.85
C GLU A 459 20.91 0.07 5.17
N GLU A 460 19.88 0.56 4.49
CA GLU A 460 19.29 1.89 4.70
C GLU A 460 18.51 1.96 6.01
N ALA A 461 17.84 0.88 6.39
CA ALA A 461 17.18 0.73 7.69
C ALA A 461 18.19 0.81 8.84
N VAL A 462 19.34 0.14 8.72
CA VAL A 462 20.45 0.23 9.69
C VAL A 462 20.95 1.65 9.85
N LEU A 463 21.24 2.32 8.73
CA LEU A 463 21.71 3.70 8.73
C LEU A 463 20.69 4.65 9.37
N MET A 464 19.39 4.47 9.08
CA MET A 464 18.31 5.22 9.72
C MET A 464 18.30 4.99 11.24
N LEU A 465 18.33 3.74 11.72
CA LEU A 465 18.26 3.45 13.15
C LEU A 465 19.50 3.96 13.92
N ALA A 466 20.69 3.83 13.34
CA ALA A 466 21.93 4.33 13.93
C ALA A 466 21.91 5.87 14.01
N ALA A 467 21.50 6.55 12.94
CA ALA A 467 21.34 8.01 12.93
C ALA A 467 20.23 8.49 13.87
N LEU A 468 19.15 7.73 14.05
CA LEU A 468 18.14 8.03 15.07
C LEU A 468 18.71 7.98 16.50
N GLY A 469 19.78 7.22 16.74
CA GLY A 469 20.44 7.12 18.04
C GLY A 469 19.98 5.94 18.87
N PHE A 470 19.49 4.86 18.25
CA PHE A 470 19.37 3.56 18.92
C PHE A 470 20.77 3.01 19.20
N LYS A 471 20.98 2.45 20.39
CA LYS A 471 22.29 1.93 20.80
C LYS A 471 22.53 0.50 20.28
N ARG A 472 23.78 0.10 20.10
CA ARG A 472 24.20 -1.29 19.75
C ARG A 472 23.59 -2.37 20.66
N LYS A 473 23.31 -2.05 21.92
CA LYS A 473 22.69 -2.96 22.92
C LYS A 473 21.15 -2.94 22.93
N THR A 474 20.48 -2.34 21.96
CA THR A 474 19.00 -2.35 21.88
C THR A 474 18.50 -3.63 21.22
N ARG A 475 17.47 -4.24 21.82
CA ARG A 475 16.80 -5.42 21.27
C ARG A 475 15.86 -4.97 20.15
N ILE A 476 16.02 -5.59 18.98
CA ILE A 476 15.21 -5.29 17.80
C ILE A 476 14.47 -6.55 17.39
N PHE A 477 13.14 -6.53 17.42
CA PHE A 477 12.31 -7.52 16.77
C PHE A 477 12.19 -7.16 15.29
N VAL A 478 12.72 -7.99 14.38
CA VAL A 478 12.49 -7.84 12.95
C VAL A 478 11.26 -8.65 12.56
N ALA A 479 10.33 -7.97 11.89
CA ALA A 479 9.10 -8.50 11.34
C ALA A 479 9.11 -8.40 9.81
N GLY A 480 8.48 -9.38 9.17
CA GLY A 480 8.60 -9.68 7.74
C GLY A 480 8.72 -11.19 7.54
N ALA A 481 8.47 -11.64 6.31
CA ALA A 481 8.69 -13.03 5.92
C ALA A 481 10.12 -13.25 5.40
N GLN A 482 10.30 -14.01 4.31
CA GLN A 482 11.60 -14.25 3.71
C GLN A 482 12.14 -12.96 3.06
N ILE A 483 12.99 -12.24 3.79
CA ILE A 483 13.69 -11.05 3.32
C ILE A 483 14.56 -11.41 2.10
N TYR A 484 14.41 -10.65 1.03
CA TYR A 484 15.16 -10.82 -0.21
C TYR A 484 16.68 -10.70 0.03
N GLY A 485 17.48 -11.57 -0.59
CA GLY A 485 18.91 -11.71 -0.32
C GLY A 485 19.28 -12.19 1.10
N GLY A 486 18.29 -12.59 1.92
CA GLY A 486 18.46 -13.36 3.15
C GLY A 486 19.52 -12.85 4.13
N SER A 487 20.34 -13.76 4.63
CA SER A 487 21.43 -13.47 5.58
C SER A 487 22.47 -12.48 5.04
N THR A 488 22.67 -12.43 3.72
CA THR A 488 23.60 -11.49 3.07
C THR A 488 23.09 -10.06 3.22
N ARG A 489 21.83 -9.78 2.86
CA ARG A 489 21.22 -8.45 3.03
C ARG A 489 21.03 -8.08 4.51
N LEU A 490 20.70 -9.05 5.37
CA LEU A 490 20.59 -8.84 6.82
C LEU A 490 21.94 -8.71 7.56
N SER A 491 23.08 -8.92 6.89
CA SER A 491 24.39 -8.93 7.56
C SER A 491 24.78 -7.59 8.19
N ALA A 492 24.40 -6.46 7.59
CA ALA A 492 24.58 -5.12 8.17
C ALA A 492 23.77 -4.94 9.47
N LEU A 493 22.52 -5.42 9.49
CA LEU A 493 21.64 -5.39 10.67
C LEU A 493 22.24 -6.22 11.81
N ASN A 494 22.56 -7.47 11.54
CA ASN A 494 23.12 -8.41 12.53
C ASN A 494 24.48 -7.94 13.06
N SER A 495 25.33 -7.38 12.18
CA SER A 495 26.64 -6.85 12.57
C SER A 495 26.54 -5.63 13.49
N LEU A 496 25.61 -4.70 13.22
CA LEU A 496 25.48 -3.45 13.99
C LEU A 496 24.54 -3.53 15.21
N TYR A 497 23.57 -4.45 15.21
CA TYR A 497 22.63 -4.70 16.32
C TYR A 497 22.59 -6.19 16.71
N PRO A 498 23.57 -6.69 17.51
CA PRO A 498 23.68 -8.12 17.87
C PRO A 498 22.59 -8.66 18.82
N TYR A 499 21.58 -7.85 19.15
CA TYR A 499 20.36 -8.30 19.86
C TYR A 499 19.12 -8.23 18.96
N LEU A 500 19.31 -8.33 17.65
CA LEU A 500 18.26 -8.56 16.68
C LEU A 500 17.69 -9.97 16.86
N VAL A 501 16.36 -10.07 16.83
CA VAL A 501 15.59 -11.31 16.96
C VAL A 501 14.42 -11.28 15.97
N THR A 502 14.04 -12.44 15.46
CA THR A 502 12.83 -12.64 14.65
C THR A 502 11.91 -13.65 15.35
N LYS A 503 10.73 -13.95 14.82
CA LYS A 503 9.84 -14.98 15.41
C LYS A 503 10.47 -16.37 15.34
N GLU A 504 11.20 -16.66 14.26
CA GLU A 504 11.96 -17.90 14.00
C GLU A 504 13.13 -18.09 14.97
N ASN A 505 13.71 -17.00 15.49
CA ASN A 505 14.77 -17.03 16.51
C ASN A 505 14.24 -17.01 17.96
N LEU A 506 12.92 -16.93 18.17
CA LEU A 506 12.28 -16.79 19.49
C LEU A 506 11.31 -17.92 19.82
N LEU A 507 10.72 -18.54 18.80
CA LEU A 507 9.85 -19.69 18.91
C LEU A 507 10.59 -20.93 18.38
N SER A 508 10.42 -22.07 19.04
CA SER A 508 11.06 -23.32 18.66
C SER A 508 10.47 -23.88 17.36
N ALA A 509 11.19 -24.83 16.75
CA ALA A 509 10.76 -25.51 15.54
C ALA A 509 9.43 -26.27 15.69
N ALA A 510 9.00 -26.58 16.92
CA ALA A 510 7.71 -27.19 17.27
C ALA A 510 6.62 -26.13 17.48
N GLU A 511 6.89 -25.05 18.23
CA GLU A 511 5.93 -23.95 18.44
C GLU A 511 5.59 -23.21 17.14
N LEU A 512 6.49 -23.23 16.15
CA LEU A 512 6.24 -22.70 14.80
C LEU A 512 5.69 -23.74 13.82
N GLU A 513 5.73 -25.03 14.13
CA GLU A 513 5.28 -26.10 13.21
C GLU A 513 3.87 -25.86 12.68
N PRO A 514 2.86 -25.57 13.52
CA PRO A 514 1.47 -25.38 13.06
C PRO A 514 1.24 -24.15 12.18
N PHE A 515 2.27 -23.36 11.89
CA PHE A 515 2.20 -22.12 11.11
C PHE A 515 3.10 -22.12 9.86
N LYS A 516 4.00 -23.11 9.68
CA LYS A 516 5.05 -23.08 8.63
C LYS A 516 4.51 -22.88 7.21
N ASN A 517 3.36 -23.45 6.90
CA ASN A 517 2.72 -23.38 5.57
C ASN A 517 1.66 -22.27 5.46
N PHE A 518 1.45 -21.48 6.52
CA PHE A 518 0.36 -20.51 6.63
C PHE A 518 0.93 -19.10 6.82
N SER A 519 1.39 -18.49 5.72
CA SER A 519 2.11 -17.22 5.73
C SER A 519 1.30 -16.05 6.33
N SER A 520 -0.04 -16.11 6.27
CA SER A 520 -0.96 -15.18 6.92
C SER A 520 -0.99 -15.35 8.44
N GLN A 521 -0.98 -16.60 8.94
CA GLN A 521 -0.92 -16.85 10.39
C GLN A 521 0.44 -16.45 10.96
N LEU A 522 1.54 -16.65 10.21
CA LEU A 522 2.86 -16.10 10.55
C LEU A 522 2.87 -14.56 10.54
N ALA A 523 2.18 -13.92 9.60
CA ALA A 523 2.02 -12.47 9.55
C ALA A 523 1.17 -11.91 10.72
N ALA A 524 0.30 -12.73 11.34
CA ALA A 524 -0.41 -12.38 12.56
C ALA A 524 0.53 -12.28 13.77
N LEU A 525 1.49 -13.20 13.90
CA LEU A 525 2.52 -13.14 14.95
C LEU A 525 3.43 -11.90 14.80
N ASP A 526 3.82 -11.57 13.57
CA ASP A 526 4.54 -10.33 13.26
C ASP A 526 3.71 -9.08 13.60
N PHE A 527 2.40 -9.08 13.28
CA PHE A 527 1.49 -7.99 13.64
C PHE A 527 1.38 -7.79 15.16
N ILE A 528 1.26 -8.88 15.93
CA ILE A 528 1.23 -8.85 17.41
C ILE A 528 2.56 -8.30 17.95
N GLY A 529 3.69 -8.86 17.51
CA GLY A 529 5.04 -8.46 17.93
C GLY A 529 5.38 -6.99 17.62
N CYS A 530 4.93 -6.48 16.47
CA CYS A 530 5.06 -5.05 16.11
C CYS A 530 4.13 -4.14 16.91
N THR A 531 2.88 -4.54 17.12
CA THR A 531 1.88 -3.69 17.78
C THR A 531 2.19 -3.51 19.26
N ALA A 532 2.67 -4.55 19.95
CA ALA A 532 2.95 -4.56 21.38
C ALA A 532 4.30 -3.92 21.79
N ALA A 533 5.12 -3.44 20.84
CA ALA A 533 6.49 -2.98 21.08
C ALA A 533 6.61 -1.58 21.72
N ASP A 534 7.66 -1.31 22.48
CA ASP A 534 7.90 0.01 23.09
C ASP A 534 8.10 1.12 22.05
N ALA A 535 8.64 0.78 20.88
CA ALA A 535 8.67 1.61 19.69
C ALA A 535 8.48 0.72 18.46
N PHE A 536 7.86 1.27 17.41
CA PHE A 536 7.71 0.60 16.12
C PHE A 536 8.36 1.44 15.02
N ALA A 537 9.16 0.82 14.16
CA ALA A 537 9.75 1.41 12.97
C ALA A 537 9.36 0.59 11.73
N MET A 538 9.26 1.25 10.59
CA MET A 538 8.93 0.64 9.30
C MET A 538 9.96 1.07 8.24
N THR A 539 10.33 0.17 7.31
CA THR A 539 11.07 0.58 6.09
C THR A 539 10.16 1.18 5.04
N ASP A 540 8.88 0.81 5.04
CA ASP A 540 7.90 1.29 4.09
C ASP A 540 6.57 1.70 4.75
N SER A 541 6.05 2.84 4.29
CA SER A 541 4.72 3.35 4.65
C SER A 541 3.68 3.19 3.53
N GLY A 542 3.97 2.49 2.44
CA GLY A 542 2.93 1.90 1.58
C GLY A 542 2.24 0.73 2.27
N SER A 543 3.02 -0.18 2.88
CA SER A 543 2.58 -1.44 3.47
C SER A 543 1.34 -1.34 4.36
N GLN A 544 0.42 -2.27 4.12
CA GLN A 544 -0.82 -2.40 4.88
C GLN A 544 -0.59 -2.86 6.33
N LEU A 545 0.47 -3.61 6.61
CA LEU A 545 0.87 -3.96 7.99
C LEU A 545 1.32 -2.69 8.73
N SER A 546 2.21 -1.88 8.14
CA SER A 546 2.65 -0.63 8.78
C SER A 546 1.53 0.40 8.90
N SER A 547 0.51 0.32 8.04
CA SER A 547 -0.77 1.03 8.20
C SER A 547 -1.50 0.60 9.48
N LEU A 548 -1.94 -0.67 9.55
CA LEU A 548 -2.77 -1.20 10.63
C LEU A 548 -2.08 -1.16 12.00
N VAL A 549 -0.79 -1.51 12.07
CA VAL A 549 0.00 -1.43 13.31
C VAL A 549 0.07 0.02 13.82
N SER A 550 0.24 1.01 12.92
CA SER A 550 0.22 2.42 13.33
C SER A 550 -1.13 2.82 13.91
N GLY A 551 -2.23 2.43 13.25
CA GLY A 551 -3.58 2.70 13.75
C GLY A 551 -3.85 2.06 15.12
N TYR A 552 -3.53 0.78 15.29
CA TYR A 552 -3.71 0.06 16.56
C TYR A 552 -2.93 0.71 17.71
N ARG A 553 -1.66 1.08 17.45
CA ARG A 553 -0.79 1.79 18.42
C ARG A 553 -1.33 3.18 18.79
N ILE A 554 -1.95 3.89 17.85
CA ILE A 554 -2.58 5.19 18.10
C ILE A 554 -3.91 5.03 18.86
N TYR A 555 -4.72 4.03 18.51
CA TYR A 555 -6.06 3.80 19.06
C TYR A 555 -6.01 3.27 20.50
N HIS A 556 -5.39 2.10 20.73
CA HIS A 556 -5.33 1.52 22.07
C HIS A 556 -4.19 2.11 22.93
N GLY A 557 -3.14 2.67 22.32
CA GLY A 557 -1.93 3.09 23.03
C GLY A 557 -1.98 4.43 23.75
N ALA A 558 -3.09 5.18 23.69
CA ALA A 558 -3.32 6.43 24.45
C ALA A 558 -2.14 7.44 24.41
N GLY A 559 -1.49 7.58 23.24
CA GLY A 559 -0.33 8.45 23.05
C GLY A 559 1.00 7.97 23.65
N LYS A 560 1.11 6.71 24.08
CA LYS A 560 2.30 6.14 24.75
C LYS A 560 3.14 5.21 23.87
N MET A 561 2.67 4.87 22.67
CA MET A 561 3.23 3.81 21.80
C MET A 561 3.88 4.39 20.53
N PRO A 562 5.08 4.99 20.61
CA PRO A 562 5.66 5.75 19.50
C PRO A 562 5.86 4.96 18.22
N THR A 563 5.65 5.64 17.10
CA THR A 563 5.86 5.09 15.76
C THR A 563 6.87 5.95 14.97
N ILE A 564 7.78 5.28 14.27
CA ILE A 564 8.88 5.86 13.48
C ILE A 564 8.58 5.56 12.01
N ARG A 565 8.16 6.60 11.29
CA ARG A 565 7.87 6.54 9.85
C ARG A 565 8.98 7.24 9.06
N PRO A 566 9.58 6.59 8.05
CA PRO A 566 10.51 7.25 7.15
C PRO A 566 9.78 8.24 6.24
N ASN A 567 10.31 9.45 6.09
CA ASN A 567 10.02 10.26 4.90
C ASN A 567 10.96 9.76 3.79
N LYS A 568 10.50 8.81 2.98
CA LYS A 568 11.35 8.07 2.02
C LYS A 568 12.00 8.99 0.99
N ARG A 569 11.25 9.97 0.46
CA ARG A 569 11.73 11.04 -0.45
C ARG A 569 12.92 11.81 0.13
N ARG A 570 12.77 12.33 1.37
CA ARG A 570 13.87 13.04 2.08
C ARG A 570 15.04 12.12 2.45
N LEU A 571 14.78 10.88 2.87
CA LEU A 571 15.84 9.94 3.23
C LEU A 571 16.64 9.50 2.00
N SER A 572 16.00 9.26 0.85
CA SER A 572 16.67 8.98 -0.42
C SER A 572 17.67 10.08 -0.79
N ALA A 573 17.25 11.35 -0.76
CA ALA A 573 18.11 12.51 -1.00
C ALA A 573 19.25 12.72 0.04
N ILE A 574 19.16 12.07 1.21
CA ILE A 574 20.24 12.02 2.21
C ILE A 574 21.17 10.82 1.93
N PHE A 575 20.63 9.64 1.64
CA PHE A 575 21.37 8.41 1.34
C PHE A 575 22.17 8.52 0.04
N MET A 576 21.70 9.23 -0.98
CA MET A 576 22.44 9.43 -2.24
C MET A 576 23.59 10.44 -2.11
N LYS A 577 23.68 11.21 -1.01
CA LYS A 577 24.81 12.12 -0.72
C LYS A 577 25.87 11.47 0.18
N ASN A 578 25.92 10.13 0.19
CA ASN A 578 26.75 9.30 1.07
C ASN A 578 28.28 9.44 0.88
N SER A 579 28.73 9.90 -0.28
CA SER A 579 30.16 9.98 -0.63
C SER A 579 30.88 11.10 0.12
N THR A 580 30.22 12.25 0.29
CA THR A 580 30.80 13.46 0.89
C THR A 580 30.28 13.77 2.30
N ILE A 581 29.06 13.37 2.67
CA ILE A 581 28.44 13.79 3.94
C ILE A 581 29.19 13.26 5.18
N GLU A 582 29.34 14.10 6.21
CA GLU A 582 29.81 13.69 7.53
C GLU A 582 28.73 12.96 8.34
N TRP A 583 29.14 12.07 9.25
CA TRP A 583 28.20 11.38 10.15
C TRP A 583 27.32 12.35 10.95
N LYS A 584 27.89 13.41 11.53
CA LYS A 584 27.16 14.40 12.35
C LYS A 584 26.05 15.11 11.55
N ILE A 585 26.33 15.47 10.30
CA ILE A 585 25.38 16.12 9.39
C ILE A 585 24.31 15.12 8.93
N PHE A 586 24.71 13.87 8.64
CA PHE A 586 23.81 12.78 8.32
C PHE A 586 22.83 12.47 9.46
N GLU A 587 23.34 12.34 10.69
CA GLU A 587 22.58 12.13 11.93
C GLU A 587 21.51 13.21 12.13
N GLN A 588 21.90 14.48 12.00
CA GLN A 588 20.99 15.62 12.07
C GLN A 588 19.91 15.60 10.98
N ARG A 589 20.28 15.31 9.72
CA ARG A 589 19.32 15.29 8.59
C ARG A 589 18.31 14.15 8.70
N VAL A 590 18.75 12.94 9.04
CA VAL A 590 17.85 11.79 9.28
C VAL A 590 16.91 12.07 10.45
N ARG A 591 17.42 12.60 11.58
CA ARG A 591 16.57 12.98 12.72
C ARG A 591 15.57 14.08 12.37
N LYS A 592 15.94 15.08 11.56
CA LYS A 592 15.01 16.11 11.07
C LYS A 592 13.90 15.48 10.21
N ALA A 593 14.26 14.65 9.24
CA ALA A 593 13.32 13.98 8.34
C ALA A 593 12.32 13.06 9.08
N VAL A 594 12.76 12.33 10.10
CA VAL A 594 11.89 11.45 10.91
C VAL A 594 11.11 12.21 11.98
N ARG A 595 11.62 13.29 12.57
CA ARG A 595 10.85 14.09 13.53
C ARG A 595 9.64 14.77 12.87
N GLN A 596 9.74 15.15 11.60
CA GLN A 596 8.63 15.70 10.83
C GLN A 596 7.47 14.70 10.59
N THR A 597 7.71 13.38 10.64
CA THR A 597 6.64 12.38 10.49
C THR A 597 5.94 12.04 11.81
N LYS A 598 6.42 12.56 12.95
CA LYS A 598 5.86 12.33 14.30
C LYS A 598 4.81 13.36 14.76
N HIS A 599 4.35 14.26 13.88
CA HIS A 599 3.37 15.27 14.28
C HIS A 599 2.00 14.62 14.63
N VAL A 600 1.46 14.96 15.81
CA VAL A 600 0.15 14.50 16.28
C VAL A 600 -0.94 15.27 15.53
N GLN A 601 -1.29 14.76 14.34
CA GLN A 601 -2.33 15.31 13.47
C GLN A 601 -3.64 14.52 13.59
N THR A 602 -4.76 15.19 13.33
CA THR A 602 -6.04 14.59 12.95
C THR A 602 -5.93 13.88 11.60
N ARG A 603 -6.83 12.94 11.31
CA ARG A 603 -6.95 12.33 9.97
C ARG A 603 -7.18 13.40 8.91
N PRO A 604 -6.32 13.55 7.89
CA PRO A 604 -6.64 14.35 6.71
C PRO A 604 -7.72 13.64 5.87
N LYS A 605 -8.50 14.40 5.07
CA LYS A 605 -9.47 13.81 4.11
C LYS A 605 -8.79 12.79 3.18
N ALA A 606 -9.55 11.79 2.73
CA ALA A 606 -9.16 10.63 1.92
C ALA A 606 -8.10 9.70 2.56
N ARG A 607 -7.23 10.20 3.45
CA ARG A 607 -6.22 9.38 4.12
C ARG A 607 -6.86 8.32 5.04
N SER A 608 -6.35 7.10 4.93
CA SER A 608 -6.87 5.89 5.57
C SER A 608 -7.06 5.96 7.10
N VAL A 609 -8.26 5.63 7.58
CA VAL A 609 -8.57 5.45 9.02
C VAL A 609 -7.71 4.37 9.68
N TYR A 610 -7.28 3.36 8.94
CA TYR A 610 -6.46 2.25 9.46
C TYR A 610 -5.06 2.69 9.89
N ARG A 611 -4.55 3.82 9.37
CA ARG A 611 -3.30 4.46 9.81
C ARG A 611 -3.54 5.67 10.71
N TYR A 612 -4.59 6.44 10.43
CA TYR A 612 -4.87 7.72 11.10
C TYR A 612 -6.24 7.70 11.81
N PRO A 613 -6.45 6.93 12.88
CA PRO A 613 -7.74 6.87 13.57
C PRO A 613 -8.07 8.13 14.42
N ARG A 614 -7.28 9.21 14.35
CA ARG A 614 -7.57 10.48 15.05
C ARG A 614 -8.64 11.29 14.31
N CYS A 615 -9.86 10.78 14.31
CA CYS A 615 -11.04 11.37 13.70
C CYS A 615 -12.29 11.04 14.54
N LYS A 616 -13.35 11.85 14.45
CA LYS A 616 -14.50 11.83 15.38
C LYS A 616 -15.23 10.47 15.44
N GLU A 617 -15.11 9.70 14.36
CA GLU A 617 -15.70 8.39 14.12
C GLU A 617 -15.01 7.29 14.96
N SER A 618 -13.73 7.50 15.29
CA SER A 618 -12.82 6.50 15.86
C SER A 618 -12.29 6.89 17.24
N ILE A 619 -11.82 8.14 17.41
CA ILE A 619 -11.16 8.62 18.63
C ILE A 619 -11.53 10.10 18.84
N VAL A 620 -12.16 10.43 19.98
CA VAL A 620 -12.61 11.78 20.31
C VAL A 620 -11.60 12.50 21.22
N ASN A 621 -11.25 13.74 20.89
CA ASN A 621 -10.48 14.62 21.76
C ASN A 621 -11.39 15.21 22.86
N GLN A 622 -11.05 14.99 24.13
CA GLN A 622 -11.76 15.57 25.28
C GLN A 622 -11.26 16.97 25.68
N GLY A 623 -10.18 17.48 25.07
CA GLY A 623 -9.48 18.70 25.46
C GLY A 623 -10.12 20.00 24.99
N GLY A 624 -11.45 20.11 25.05
CA GLY A 624 -12.18 21.27 24.54
C GLY A 624 -13.70 21.15 24.61
N TYR A 625 -14.27 20.96 25.82
CA TYR A 625 -15.72 21.04 26.03
C TYR A 625 -16.10 21.50 27.45
N THR A 626 -15.77 22.74 27.81
CA THR A 626 -16.48 23.47 28.88
C THR A 626 -17.85 23.90 28.38
N LYS A 627 -18.79 22.96 28.32
CA LYS A 627 -20.14 23.16 27.77
C LYS A 627 -21.04 23.95 28.74
N LYS A 628 -20.81 25.26 28.88
CA LYS A 628 -21.61 26.12 29.78
C LYS A 628 -21.86 27.57 29.33
N GLU A 629 -21.50 27.94 28.08
CA GLU A 629 -21.52 29.34 27.62
C GLU A 629 -22.22 29.56 26.26
N SER A 630 -23.22 28.72 25.93
CA SER A 630 -23.91 28.77 24.63
C SER A 630 -25.46 28.77 24.69
N GLU A 631 -26.04 29.15 25.82
CA GLU A 631 -27.51 29.15 26.03
C GLU A 631 -28.12 30.51 26.44
N SER A 632 -27.31 31.56 26.63
CA SER A 632 -27.76 32.89 27.04
C SER A 632 -28.24 33.82 25.90
N VAL A 633 -27.91 33.52 24.63
CA VAL A 633 -28.20 34.42 23.49
C VAL A 633 -29.11 33.77 22.44
N LYS A 634 -30.38 33.58 22.81
CA LYS A 634 -31.49 33.31 21.87
C LYS A 634 -32.74 34.11 22.22
N ARG A 635 -32.74 35.43 21.95
CA ARG A 635 -33.99 36.23 21.84
C ARG A 635 -33.79 37.54 21.06
N THR A 636 -34.82 37.89 20.28
CA THR A 636 -35.05 39.15 19.52
C THR A 636 -34.36 39.34 18.14
N GLY A 637 -35.09 40.00 17.24
CA GLY A 637 -34.60 40.66 16.00
C GLY A 637 -34.12 39.76 14.83
N GLY A 638 -34.85 39.72 13.70
CA GLY A 638 -34.25 39.20 12.46
C GLY A 638 -35.17 38.80 11.28
N LYS A 639 -36.45 38.45 11.51
CA LYS A 639 -37.30 37.91 10.42
C LYS A 639 -37.92 38.93 9.45
N LYS A 640 -37.87 40.24 9.72
CA LYS A 640 -38.51 41.27 8.86
C LYS A 640 -37.62 41.78 7.71
N GLU A 641 -36.30 41.84 7.86
CA GLU A 641 -35.43 42.46 6.84
C GLU A 641 -35.16 41.56 5.63
N PHE A 642 -35.04 40.24 5.84
CA PHE A 642 -34.73 39.29 4.77
C PHE A 642 -35.77 39.31 3.62
N ILE A 643 -37.03 39.57 3.95
CA ILE A 643 -38.13 39.70 2.97
C ILE A 643 -38.00 41.01 2.18
N LYS A 644 -37.54 42.10 2.81
CA LYS A 644 -37.29 43.39 2.13
C LYS A 644 -36.12 43.27 1.14
N PHE A 645 -35.04 42.59 1.53
CA PHE A 645 -33.88 42.32 0.68
C PHE A 645 -34.24 41.45 -0.55
N SER A 646 -35.05 40.40 -0.36
CA SER A 646 -35.48 39.49 -1.44
C SER A 646 -36.40 40.13 -2.51
N LYS A 647 -37.06 41.25 -2.19
CA LYS A 647 -37.77 42.08 -3.18
C LYS A 647 -36.82 43.02 -3.93
N MET A 648 -35.85 43.62 -3.24
CA MET A 648 -34.91 44.58 -3.84
C MET A 648 -34.00 43.94 -4.90
N MET A 649 -33.49 42.74 -4.66
CA MET A 649 -32.59 42.01 -5.58
C MET A 649 -33.24 41.58 -6.91
N ARG A 650 -34.55 41.81 -7.11
CA ARG A 650 -35.32 41.26 -8.24
C ARG A 650 -35.70 42.26 -9.33
N SER A 651 -35.31 43.53 -9.21
CA SER A 651 -35.73 44.60 -10.14
C SER A 651 -34.58 45.34 -10.84
N GLN A 652 -33.34 44.83 -10.82
CA GLN A 652 -32.17 45.63 -11.19
C GLN A 652 -31.04 44.92 -11.98
N TYR A 653 -31.31 43.77 -12.60
CA TYR A 653 -30.35 43.09 -13.48
C TYR A 653 -30.81 43.09 -14.94
N GLY A 654 -30.61 44.22 -15.61
CA GLY A 654 -30.82 44.40 -17.04
C GLY A 654 -29.52 44.77 -17.78
N VAL A 655 -28.96 43.77 -18.47
CA VAL A 655 -27.94 43.86 -19.54
C VAL A 655 -26.55 44.41 -19.15
N TYR A 656 -25.50 43.66 -19.54
CA TYR A 656 -24.10 44.07 -19.44
C TYR A 656 -23.81 45.32 -20.29
N GLY A 657 -23.02 46.26 -19.77
CA GLY A 657 -22.56 47.42 -20.56
C GLY A 657 -21.95 48.56 -19.74
N ARG A 658 -22.40 48.76 -18.49
CA ARG A 658 -21.93 49.87 -17.62
C ARG A 658 -20.79 49.52 -16.66
N MET A 659 -20.31 48.27 -16.65
CA MET A 659 -19.35 47.81 -15.64
C MET A 659 -17.89 48.23 -15.91
N LEU A 660 -17.49 48.49 -17.17
CA LEU A 660 -16.12 48.94 -17.47
C LEU A 660 -15.82 50.39 -17.01
N ALA A 661 -16.84 51.25 -16.89
CA ALA A 661 -16.64 52.66 -16.56
C ALA A 661 -16.30 52.91 -15.07
N LEU A 662 -16.75 52.04 -14.16
CA LEU A 662 -16.61 52.23 -12.71
C LEU A 662 -15.30 51.68 -12.13
N ALA A 663 -14.61 50.79 -12.85
CA ALA A 663 -13.38 50.14 -12.38
C ALA A 663 -12.19 51.10 -12.18
N SER A 664 -12.21 52.29 -12.80
CA SER A 664 -11.11 53.27 -12.72
C SER A 664 -11.18 54.21 -11.51
N HIS A 665 -12.32 54.29 -10.80
CA HIS A 665 -12.55 55.33 -9.77
C HIS A 665 -12.56 54.82 -8.32
N ALA A 666 -12.60 53.51 -8.11
CA ALA A 666 -12.74 52.87 -6.79
C ALA A 666 -11.39 52.40 -6.19
N LEU A 667 -10.38 53.29 -6.19
CA LEU A 667 -9.06 53.03 -5.58
C LEU A 667 -8.70 53.97 -4.41
N ALA A 668 -9.66 54.79 -3.96
CA ALA A 668 -9.59 55.56 -2.73
C ALA A 668 -10.90 55.38 -1.95
N GLU A 669 -10.76 55.23 -0.62
CA GLU A 669 -11.85 55.13 0.37
C GLU A 669 -12.75 53.86 0.26
N VAL A 670 -13.29 53.28 1.34
CA VAL A 670 -13.09 53.52 2.78
C VAL A 670 -13.17 52.21 3.60
N ARG A 671 -12.81 52.27 4.88
CA ARG A 671 -13.00 51.20 5.87
C ARG A 671 -14.44 50.66 5.91
N GLU A 672 -14.62 49.34 5.83
CA GLU A 672 -15.39 48.63 6.87
C GLU A 672 -15.00 47.15 6.99
N GLN A 673 -14.54 46.73 8.17
CA GLN A 673 -14.15 45.35 8.47
C GLN A 673 -15.16 44.68 9.40
N ARG A 674 -16.02 43.79 8.86
CA ARG A 674 -16.52 42.60 9.58
C ARG A 674 -17.23 41.54 8.73
N PHE A 675 -17.78 41.87 7.55
CA PHE A 675 -18.51 40.89 6.74
C PHE A 675 -17.60 39.95 5.91
N MET A 676 -16.56 40.48 5.28
CA MET A 676 -15.65 39.73 4.39
C MET A 676 -14.94 38.54 5.03
N SER A 677 -14.73 38.54 6.35
CA SER A 677 -13.96 37.49 7.03
C SER A 677 -14.59 36.09 6.90
N ARG A 678 -15.92 35.99 6.74
CA ARG A 678 -16.61 34.70 6.56
C ARG A 678 -16.60 34.20 5.12
N VAL A 679 -16.57 35.10 4.14
CA VAL A 679 -16.38 34.75 2.72
C VAL A 679 -14.95 34.26 2.49
N ILE A 680 -13.97 34.90 3.12
CA ILE A 680 -12.55 34.51 3.06
C ILE A 680 -12.32 33.10 3.66
N GLU A 681 -13.03 32.69 4.72
CA GLU A 681 -12.94 31.31 5.21
C GLU A 681 -13.48 30.27 4.21
N LEU A 682 -14.62 30.54 3.56
CA LEU A 682 -15.19 29.65 2.55
C LEU A 682 -14.28 29.50 1.31
N TYR A 683 -13.75 30.61 0.78
CA TYR A 683 -12.82 30.55 -0.36
C TYR A 683 -11.45 29.95 0.01
N ARG A 684 -10.93 30.19 1.23
CA ARG A 684 -9.74 29.49 1.72
C ARG A 684 -9.97 27.98 1.81
N LEU A 685 -11.17 27.52 2.14
CA LEU A 685 -11.50 26.10 2.18
C LEU A 685 -11.44 25.48 0.77
N ASN A 686 -12.06 26.12 -0.23
CA ASN A 686 -12.11 25.57 -1.59
C ASN A 686 -10.74 25.60 -2.30
N CYS A 687 -9.94 26.68 -2.16
CA CYS A 687 -8.58 26.68 -2.69
C CYS A 687 -7.66 25.64 -2.02
N LEU A 688 -7.86 25.33 -0.72
CA LEU A 688 -7.15 24.20 -0.09
C LEU A 688 -7.60 22.86 -0.65
N ILE A 689 -8.89 22.68 -0.92
CA ILE A 689 -9.46 21.43 -1.44
C ILE A 689 -8.87 21.10 -2.82
N SER A 690 -8.80 22.05 -3.75
CA SER A 690 -8.22 21.81 -5.08
C SER A 690 -6.73 21.47 -5.04
N LEU A 691 -5.96 22.06 -4.11
CA LEU A 691 -4.53 21.73 -3.93
C LEU A 691 -4.30 20.38 -3.24
N LEU A 692 -5.22 19.93 -2.37
CA LEU A 692 -5.09 18.66 -1.64
C LEU A 692 -5.44 17.42 -2.49
N VAL A 693 -6.16 17.56 -3.61
CA VAL A 693 -6.51 16.42 -4.48
C VAL A 693 -5.31 15.91 -5.30
N LEU A 694 -4.33 16.76 -5.61
CA LEU A 694 -3.11 16.38 -6.35
C LEU A 694 -2.09 15.61 -5.48
N ASP A 695 -2.21 15.69 -4.14
CA ASP A 695 -1.30 15.10 -3.14
C ASP A 695 -1.44 13.55 -2.98
N GLU A 696 -2.42 12.92 -3.62
CA GLU A 696 -2.59 11.45 -3.62
C GLU A 696 -2.39 10.76 -4.97
N LEU A 697 -2.35 11.49 -6.09
CA LEU A 697 -2.16 10.88 -7.41
C LEU A 697 -0.71 10.92 -7.92
N TYR A 698 0.07 11.96 -7.61
CA TYR A 698 1.44 12.13 -8.17
C TYR A 698 2.55 12.50 -7.17
N GLY A 699 2.25 12.70 -5.88
CA GLY A 699 3.26 12.73 -4.81
C GLY A 699 4.19 13.96 -4.72
N ILE A 700 4.00 14.99 -5.55
CA ILE A 700 4.86 16.19 -5.59
C ILE A 700 4.50 17.16 -4.45
N GLU A 701 5.05 16.92 -3.27
CA GLU A 701 4.99 17.88 -2.15
C GLU A 701 5.90 19.10 -2.43
N PHE A 702 5.31 20.30 -2.60
CA PHE A 702 6.02 21.58 -2.72
C PHE A 702 6.36 22.16 -1.33
N SER A 703 7.65 22.28 -1.02
CA SER A 703 8.15 22.75 0.28
C SER A 703 8.83 24.12 0.18
N TYR A 704 8.07 25.21 0.39
CA TYR A 704 8.61 26.58 0.47
C TYR A 704 9.45 26.76 1.75
N THR A 705 10.78 26.69 1.66
CA THR A 705 11.75 27.55 2.42
C THR A 705 13.21 27.22 2.06
N ASP A 706 14.03 28.28 2.06
CA ASP A 706 15.49 28.31 2.26
C ASP A 706 16.39 27.55 1.28
N LEU A 707 16.54 28.12 0.08
CA LEU A 707 17.76 27.99 -0.72
C LEU A 707 18.74 29.11 -0.34
N ILE A 708 19.69 28.79 0.54
CA ILE A 708 20.95 29.54 0.69
C ILE A 708 22.08 28.61 0.26
N VAL A 709 22.85 29.02 -0.74
CA VAL A 709 24.17 28.47 -1.08
C VAL A 709 25.08 29.65 -1.41
N GLU A 710 26.27 29.68 -0.83
CA GLU A 710 27.24 30.74 -1.06
C GLU A 710 27.95 30.52 -2.41
N GLY A 711 27.72 31.46 -3.35
CA GLY A 711 28.59 31.69 -4.51
C GLY A 711 29.38 32.97 -4.29
N LYS A 712 30.69 32.96 -4.56
CA LYS A 712 31.57 34.10 -4.27
C LYS A 712 31.26 35.30 -5.18
N GLY A 713 31.10 36.49 -4.60
CA GLY A 713 31.52 37.73 -5.27
C GLY A 713 30.49 38.54 -6.07
N VAL A 714 29.19 38.50 -5.77
CA VAL A 714 28.21 39.44 -6.35
C VAL A 714 27.44 40.21 -5.26
N ARG A 715 27.26 41.52 -5.43
CA ARG A 715 26.49 42.37 -4.47
C ARG A 715 25.02 41.95 -4.45
N SER A 716 24.46 41.81 -3.25
CA SER A 716 23.05 41.42 -3.07
C SER A 716 22.09 42.48 -3.62
N THR A 717 21.38 42.13 -4.69
CA THR A 717 20.08 42.73 -5.03
C THR A 717 18.98 41.92 -4.34
N LYS A 718 17.91 42.59 -3.87
CA LYS A 718 16.78 41.90 -3.22
C LYS A 718 16.05 41.05 -4.27
N ALA A 719 15.98 39.73 -4.06
CA ALA A 719 15.22 38.83 -4.91
C ALA A 719 13.75 39.28 -5.00
N SER A 720 13.27 39.50 -6.23
CA SER A 720 11.91 39.92 -6.50
C SER A 720 10.95 38.74 -6.38
N LYS A 721 9.87 38.94 -5.61
CA LYS A 721 8.82 37.92 -5.44
C LYS A 721 7.86 37.96 -6.63
N TYR A 722 7.48 36.78 -7.12
CA TYR A 722 6.45 36.61 -8.15
C TYR A 722 5.42 35.58 -7.69
N LEU A 723 4.22 35.66 -8.27
CA LEU A 723 3.16 34.68 -8.11
C LEU A 723 3.22 33.68 -9.28
N ALA A 724 3.13 32.39 -9.00
CA ALA A 724 2.84 31.39 -10.02
C ALA A 724 1.32 31.12 -10.03
N LEU A 725 0.68 31.26 -11.19
CA LEU A 725 -0.75 31.08 -11.41
C LEU A 725 -0.96 29.92 -12.39
N HIS A 726 -1.64 28.87 -11.96
CA HIS A 726 -1.95 27.72 -12.80
C HIS A 726 -3.47 27.61 -12.98
N LEU A 727 -3.96 28.00 -14.16
CA LEU A 727 -5.40 28.15 -14.44
C LEU A 727 -6.10 26.81 -14.70
N ARG A 728 -5.35 25.80 -15.17
CA ARG A 728 -5.84 24.51 -15.68
C ARG A 728 -7.01 24.66 -16.67
N PHE A 729 -6.85 25.61 -17.60
CA PHE A 729 -7.85 26.07 -18.58
C PHE A 729 -7.42 25.75 -20.02
N GLU A 730 -6.80 24.59 -20.22
CA GLU A 730 -6.46 24.02 -21.52
C GLU A 730 -7.67 23.27 -22.12
N ILE A 731 -7.71 23.10 -23.46
CA ILE A 731 -8.89 22.59 -24.18
C ILE A 731 -9.34 21.19 -23.72
N ASP A 732 -8.41 20.33 -23.31
CA ASP A 732 -8.70 19.01 -22.73
C ASP A 732 -9.54 19.12 -21.45
N MET A 733 -9.17 20.04 -20.57
CA MET A 733 -9.85 20.27 -19.29
C MET A 733 -11.15 21.02 -19.45
N VAL A 734 -11.17 22.02 -20.32
CA VAL A 734 -12.37 22.80 -20.65
C VAL A 734 -13.43 21.87 -21.25
N ALA A 735 -13.05 21.04 -22.24
CA ALA A 735 -13.95 20.05 -22.83
C ALA A 735 -14.40 18.97 -21.84
N HIS A 736 -13.49 18.43 -21.03
CA HIS A 736 -13.83 17.42 -20.02
C HIS A 736 -14.75 17.96 -18.90
N SER A 737 -14.69 19.26 -18.59
CA SER A 737 -15.45 19.86 -17.48
C SER A 737 -16.96 19.86 -17.67
N LEU A 738 -17.46 19.75 -18.91
CA LEU A 738 -18.87 19.92 -19.29
C LEU A 738 -19.49 21.27 -18.86
N CYS A 739 -18.66 22.27 -18.56
CA CYS A 739 -19.09 23.60 -18.15
C CYS A 739 -19.08 24.61 -19.29
N GLU A 740 -19.87 25.68 -19.13
CA GLU A 740 -19.87 26.86 -20.00
C GLU A 740 -18.97 27.96 -19.42
N PHE A 741 -18.29 28.71 -20.29
CA PHE A 741 -17.36 29.78 -19.92
C PHE A 741 -17.65 31.10 -20.65
N GLY A 742 -18.85 31.23 -21.21
CA GLY A 742 -19.33 32.46 -21.84
C GLY A 742 -18.91 32.68 -23.29
N GLY A 743 -18.31 31.68 -23.95
CA GLY A 743 -18.05 31.71 -25.40
C GLY A 743 -19.28 31.41 -26.27
N GLY A 744 -20.42 31.09 -25.64
CA GLY A 744 -21.69 30.88 -26.33
C GLY A 744 -21.77 29.53 -27.07
N GLU A 745 -22.62 29.48 -28.09
CA GLU A 745 -22.92 28.25 -28.84
C GLU A 745 -21.71 27.73 -29.63
N GLU A 746 -20.82 28.61 -30.09
CA GLU A 746 -19.60 28.26 -30.82
C GLU A 746 -18.61 27.50 -29.90
N GLU A 747 -18.35 28.03 -28.70
CA GLU A 747 -17.61 27.33 -27.63
C GLU A 747 -18.28 26.00 -27.26
N ARG A 748 -19.62 25.96 -27.18
CA ARG A 748 -20.34 24.71 -26.86
C ARG A 748 -20.10 23.64 -27.93
N LEU A 749 -20.26 23.99 -29.20
CA LEU A 749 -20.11 23.07 -30.34
C LEU A 749 -18.66 22.62 -30.54
N GLU A 750 -17.66 23.51 -30.41
CA GLU A 750 -16.24 23.15 -30.46
C GLU A 750 -15.89 22.10 -29.40
N LEU A 751 -16.34 22.33 -28.16
CA LEU A 751 -16.08 21.43 -27.04
C LEU A 751 -16.89 20.12 -27.13
N GLU A 752 -18.06 20.11 -27.78
CA GLU A 752 -18.81 18.89 -28.11
C GLU A 752 -18.09 18.05 -29.17
N ALA A 753 -17.61 18.66 -30.26
CA ALA A 753 -16.80 17.98 -31.26
C ALA A 753 -15.50 17.42 -30.67
N TYR A 754 -14.80 18.21 -29.82
CA TYR A 754 -13.61 17.75 -29.11
C TYR A 754 -13.91 16.54 -28.20
N ARG A 755 -15.06 16.53 -27.51
CA ARG A 755 -15.49 15.40 -26.66
C ARG A 755 -15.74 14.12 -27.46
N GLU A 756 -16.46 14.18 -28.57
CA GLU A 756 -16.72 12.98 -29.40
C GLU A 756 -15.44 12.40 -30.01
N ILE A 757 -14.48 13.25 -30.40
CA ILE A 757 -13.20 12.82 -30.98
C ILE A 757 -12.24 12.23 -29.92
N HIS A 758 -12.14 12.86 -28.75
CA HIS A 758 -11.08 12.55 -27.77
C HIS A 758 -11.54 11.76 -26.52
N PHE A 759 -12.84 11.68 -26.22
CA PHE A 759 -13.37 10.97 -25.04
C PHE A 759 -14.50 9.96 -25.38
N PRO A 760 -14.32 9.01 -26.33
CA PRO A 760 -15.36 8.07 -26.75
C PRO A 760 -15.79 7.12 -25.62
N ALA A 761 -17.04 7.26 -25.16
CA ALA A 761 -17.55 6.49 -24.01
C ALA A 761 -18.02 5.06 -24.38
N PRO A 762 -17.78 4.05 -23.52
CA PRO A 762 -18.34 2.70 -23.64
C PRO A 762 -19.87 2.67 -23.79
N ALA A 763 -20.40 1.67 -24.50
CA ALA A 763 -21.82 1.57 -24.87
C ALA A 763 -22.81 1.65 -23.69
N LEU A 764 -22.40 1.20 -22.49
CA LEU A 764 -23.20 1.29 -21.25
C LEU A 764 -23.30 2.71 -20.67
N LEU A 765 -22.37 3.61 -20.99
CA LEU A 765 -22.37 5.01 -20.52
C LEU A 765 -23.23 5.93 -21.40
N LYS A 766 -23.43 5.57 -22.69
CA LYS A 766 -24.22 6.33 -23.69
C LYS A 766 -25.73 6.46 -23.37
N LYS A 767 -26.19 6.00 -22.20
CA LYS A 767 -27.57 6.12 -21.70
C LYS A 767 -27.72 6.99 -20.45
N THR A 768 -26.66 7.63 -19.97
CA THR A 768 -26.75 8.57 -18.83
C THR A 768 -27.05 9.99 -19.29
N LYS A 769 -28.09 10.61 -18.71
CA LYS A 769 -28.30 12.06 -18.85
C LYS A 769 -27.14 12.79 -18.16
N LEU A 770 -26.44 13.63 -18.91
CA LEU A 770 -25.34 14.45 -18.41
C LEU A 770 -25.88 15.51 -17.41
N PRO A 771 -25.12 15.86 -16.37
CA PRO A 771 -25.45 16.99 -15.49
C PRO A 771 -25.37 18.30 -16.26
N SER A 772 -26.17 19.30 -15.89
CA SER A 772 -26.14 20.60 -16.56
C SER A 772 -24.92 21.43 -16.16
N PRO A 773 -24.43 22.34 -17.03
CA PRO A 773 -23.35 23.27 -16.70
C PRO A 773 -23.61 24.09 -15.43
N ALA A 774 -24.88 24.46 -15.17
CA ALA A 774 -25.30 25.19 -13.99
C ALA A 774 -25.18 24.38 -12.68
N GLU A 775 -25.50 23.08 -12.71
CA GLU A 775 -25.32 22.19 -11.56
C GLU A 775 -23.82 22.00 -11.27
N LEU A 776 -23.01 21.73 -12.29
CA LEU A 776 -21.55 21.58 -12.17
C LEU A 776 -20.87 22.83 -11.62
N ARG A 777 -21.31 24.03 -12.04
CA ARG A 777 -20.78 25.31 -11.54
C ARG A 777 -21.24 25.60 -10.10
N THR A 778 -22.43 25.14 -9.72
CA THR A 778 -22.95 25.25 -8.33
C THR A 778 -22.25 24.28 -7.38
N GLU A 779 -21.88 23.07 -7.82
CA GLU A 779 -21.09 22.11 -7.05
C GLU A 779 -19.59 22.46 -6.97
N GLY A 780 -19.13 23.46 -7.74
CA GLY A 780 -17.73 23.88 -7.77
C GLY A 780 -16.81 22.92 -8.55
N LEU A 781 -17.37 22.21 -9.54
CA LEU A 781 -16.66 21.25 -10.39
C LEU A 781 -16.06 21.88 -11.65
N CYS A 782 -16.52 23.07 -12.04
CA CYS A 782 -15.94 23.81 -13.16
C CYS A 782 -14.58 24.44 -12.79
N PRO A 783 -13.59 24.46 -13.70
CA PRO A 783 -12.41 25.31 -13.55
C PRO A 783 -12.80 26.80 -13.58
N LEU A 784 -11.93 27.65 -13.04
CA LEU A 784 -12.08 29.10 -13.17
C LEU A 784 -11.61 29.54 -14.56
N ALA A 785 -12.45 30.30 -15.25
CA ALA A 785 -12.04 31.04 -16.44
C ALA A 785 -10.96 32.08 -16.06
N PRO A 786 -10.05 32.46 -16.98
CA PRO A 786 -9.03 33.48 -16.71
C PRO A 786 -9.62 34.79 -16.14
N GLU A 787 -10.80 35.19 -16.61
CA GLU A 787 -11.56 36.36 -16.17
C GLU A 787 -12.06 36.25 -14.72
N GLU A 788 -12.41 35.05 -14.25
CA GLU A 788 -12.77 34.80 -12.83
C GLU A 788 -11.51 34.76 -11.95
N ALA A 789 -10.41 34.21 -12.47
CA ALA A 789 -9.12 34.19 -11.78
C ALA A 789 -8.58 35.62 -11.54
N VAL A 790 -8.80 36.55 -12.47
CA VAL A 790 -8.55 38.00 -12.28
C VAL A 790 -9.24 38.53 -11.03
N LEU A 791 -10.55 38.28 -10.91
CA LEU A 791 -11.38 38.78 -9.81
C LEU A 791 -10.93 38.18 -8.47
N MET A 792 -10.62 36.88 -8.45
CA MET A 792 -10.05 36.21 -7.28
C MET A 792 -8.72 36.84 -6.85
N LEU A 793 -7.80 37.10 -7.78
CA LEU A 793 -6.49 37.68 -7.48
C LEU A 793 -6.60 39.13 -6.98
N ALA A 794 -7.51 39.92 -7.54
CA ALA A 794 -7.78 41.28 -7.08
C ALA A 794 -8.36 41.27 -5.65
N ALA A 795 -9.32 40.38 -5.37
CA ALA A 795 -9.89 40.19 -4.04
C ALA A 795 -8.88 39.67 -3.00
N LEU A 796 -7.82 38.98 -3.43
CA LEU A 796 -6.69 38.56 -2.61
C LEU A 796 -5.64 39.68 -2.37
N GLY A 797 -5.83 40.86 -2.96
CA GLY A 797 -4.94 42.02 -2.78
C GLY A 797 -3.71 42.04 -3.69
N PHE A 798 -3.65 41.19 -4.72
CA PHE A 798 -2.65 41.33 -5.77
C PHE A 798 -2.98 42.56 -6.63
N ASN A 799 -1.97 43.37 -6.93
CA ASN A 799 -2.12 44.62 -7.67
C ASN A 799 -1.32 44.60 -8.99
N ARG A 800 -1.50 45.62 -9.84
CA ARG A 800 -0.85 45.74 -11.17
C ARG A 800 0.68 45.57 -11.18
N LYS A 801 1.38 45.80 -10.06
CA LYS A 801 2.85 45.63 -9.93
C LYS A 801 3.26 44.20 -9.53
N THR A 802 2.31 43.29 -9.35
CA THR A 802 2.58 41.87 -9.08
C THR A 802 3.13 41.23 -10.36
N ARG A 803 4.33 40.64 -10.30
CA ARG A 803 4.81 39.75 -11.36
C ARG A 803 4.06 38.42 -11.26
N ILE A 804 3.37 38.02 -12.32
CA ILE A 804 2.59 36.77 -12.37
C ILE A 804 3.15 35.90 -13.50
N PHE A 805 3.60 34.69 -13.16
CA PHE A 805 3.94 33.65 -14.11
C PHE A 805 2.74 32.74 -14.31
N VAL A 806 2.20 32.67 -15.54
CA VAL A 806 1.12 31.74 -15.88
C VAL A 806 1.73 30.40 -16.28
N ALA A 807 1.44 29.37 -15.48
CA ALA A 807 1.91 28.00 -15.67
C ALA A 807 0.79 27.12 -16.24
N GLY A 808 1.07 26.36 -17.31
CA GLY A 808 0.13 25.43 -17.92
C GLY A 808 0.55 24.98 -19.33
N GLY A 809 -0.34 24.23 -19.99
CA GLY A 809 -0.34 24.05 -21.44
C GLY A 809 -0.82 25.31 -22.18
N GLN A 810 -1.27 25.14 -23.43
CA GLN A 810 -1.89 26.24 -24.18
C GLN A 810 -3.29 26.52 -23.61
N ILE A 811 -3.49 27.73 -23.09
CA ILE A 811 -4.79 28.18 -22.57
C ILE A 811 -5.80 28.23 -23.71
N TYR A 812 -6.99 27.64 -23.50
CA TYR A 812 -8.10 27.68 -24.44
C TYR A 812 -8.55 29.13 -24.68
N GLY A 813 -8.80 29.49 -25.93
CA GLY A 813 -9.01 30.90 -26.34
C GLY A 813 -7.77 31.82 -26.19
N GLY A 814 -6.60 31.28 -25.85
CA GLY A 814 -5.29 31.91 -25.98
C GLY A 814 -5.17 33.33 -25.41
N SER A 815 -4.61 34.23 -26.22
CA SER A 815 -4.42 35.65 -25.89
C SER A 815 -5.74 36.39 -25.65
N THR A 816 -6.82 36.00 -26.34
CA THR A 816 -8.16 36.59 -26.16
C THR A 816 -8.66 36.38 -24.73
N ARG A 817 -8.62 35.14 -24.22
CA ARG A 817 -9.01 34.81 -22.83
C ARG A 817 -8.03 35.36 -21.80
N LEU A 818 -6.73 35.41 -22.11
CA LEU A 818 -5.70 36.01 -21.22
C LEU A 818 -5.70 37.56 -21.21
N SER A 819 -6.42 38.22 -22.12
CA SER A 819 -6.41 39.69 -22.26
C SER A 819 -6.80 40.44 -20.97
N THR A 820 -7.84 39.98 -20.28
CA THR A 820 -8.31 40.52 -18.98
C THR A 820 -7.27 40.34 -17.87
N LEU A 821 -6.47 39.28 -17.93
CA LEU A 821 -5.38 39.00 -16.99
C LEU A 821 -4.17 39.91 -17.27
N ASN A 822 -3.86 40.14 -18.54
CA ASN A 822 -2.77 41.01 -18.97
C ASN A 822 -3.07 42.51 -18.70
N SER A 823 -4.32 42.95 -18.87
CA SER A 823 -4.71 44.36 -18.64
C SER A 823 -4.71 44.78 -17.17
N LEU A 824 -4.87 43.82 -16.25
CA LEU A 824 -4.88 44.06 -14.80
C LEU A 824 -3.59 43.67 -14.06
N TYR A 825 -2.66 42.97 -14.72
CA TYR A 825 -1.35 42.62 -14.16
C TYR A 825 -0.24 42.91 -15.18
N SER A 826 0.33 44.11 -15.13
CA SER A 826 1.30 44.66 -16.10
C SER A 826 2.66 43.96 -16.14
N TYR A 827 2.84 42.89 -15.36
CA TYR A 827 4.01 42.01 -15.35
C TYR A 827 3.59 40.54 -15.41
N LEU A 828 2.59 40.24 -16.25
CA LEU A 828 2.20 38.89 -16.62
C LEU A 828 3.22 38.28 -17.58
N VAL A 829 3.59 37.03 -17.32
CA VAL A 829 4.64 36.28 -18.02
C VAL A 829 4.14 34.88 -18.29
N THR A 830 4.25 34.40 -19.53
CA THR A 830 4.05 32.98 -19.89
C THR A 830 5.40 32.36 -20.26
N LYS A 831 5.46 31.05 -20.53
CA LYS A 831 6.70 30.40 -21.02
C LYS A 831 7.11 30.90 -22.41
N GLU A 832 6.14 31.20 -23.26
CA GLU A 832 6.31 31.76 -24.62
C GLU A 832 6.85 33.20 -24.59
N ASN A 833 6.46 33.99 -23.57
CA ASN A 833 6.88 35.38 -23.43
C ASN A 833 8.15 35.55 -22.57
N LEU A 834 8.67 34.48 -21.96
CA LEU A 834 9.86 34.49 -21.11
C LEU A 834 11.11 33.93 -21.79
N LEU A 835 10.92 33.06 -22.80
CA LEU A 835 11.97 32.30 -23.46
C LEU A 835 11.99 32.61 -24.95
N SER A 836 13.17 32.68 -25.56
CA SER A 836 13.29 32.89 -27.01
C SER A 836 12.74 31.72 -27.81
N ALA A 837 12.38 31.98 -29.07
CA ALA A 837 11.90 30.94 -29.99
C ALA A 837 12.90 29.78 -30.18
N ALA A 838 14.21 30.02 -29.96
CA ALA A 838 15.30 29.05 -30.05
C ALA A 838 15.49 28.23 -28.75
N GLU A 839 15.26 28.82 -27.57
CA GLU A 839 15.21 28.07 -26.31
C GLU A 839 13.97 27.16 -26.23
N LEU A 840 12.90 27.52 -26.96
CA LEU A 840 11.68 26.72 -27.07
C LEU A 840 11.73 25.64 -28.17
N GLU A 841 12.58 25.76 -29.19
CA GLU A 841 12.71 24.79 -30.29
C GLU A 841 12.81 23.31 -29.84
N PRO A 842 13.68 22.93 -28.88
CA PRO A 842 13.81 21.55 -28.41
C PRO A 842 12.53 20.92 -27.85
N PHE A 843 11.53 21.75 -27.52
CA PHE A 843 10.26 21.34 -26.92
C PHE A 843 9.07 21.42 -27.91
N LYS A 844 9.21 22.09 -29.07
CA LYS A 844 8.13 22.19 -30.08
C LYS A 844 7.89 20.87 -30.81
N ASN A 845 8.96 20.18 -31.22
CA ASN A 845 8.85 18.95 -32.02
C ASN A 845 8.31 17.72 -31.25
N PHE A 846 7.91 17.87 -29.99
CA PHE A 846 7.22 16.82 -29.23
C PHE A 846 5.69 16.78 -29.43
N SER A 847 5.08 17.79 -30.08
CA SER A 847 3.62 17.87 -30.26
C SER A 847 3.09 17.39 -31.61
N SER A 848 3.96 16.99 -32.55
CA SER A 848 3.58 16.66 -33.95
C SER A 848 3.59 15.16 -34.29
N GLN A 849 3.99 14.28 -33.35
CA GLN A 849 3.98 12.81 -33.52
C GLN A 849 3.05 12.07 -32.55
N THR A 850 2.13 12.78 -31.88
CA THR A 850 1.08 12.19 -31.02
C THR A 850 -0.32 12.27 -31.62
N SER A 851 -0.42 12.44 -32.94
CA SER A 851 -1.66 12.26 -33.70
C SER A 851 -1.74 10.84 -34.28
N MET A 852 -2.86 10.16 -34.03
CA MET A 852 -3.15 8.74 -34.31
C MET A 852 -2.51 7.73 -33.33
N LEU A 853 -3.32 6.73 -32.95
CA LEU A 853 -3.01 5.57 -32.09
C LEU A 853 -2.63 5.88 -30.62
N VAL A 854 -3.66 6.07 -29.77
CA VAL A 854 -4.01 5.20 -28.61
C VAL A 854 -5.08 5.92 -27.77
N PRO A 855 -6.32 5.39 -27.66
CA PRO A 855 -7.27 5.82 -26.63
C PRO A 855 -6.88 5.24 -25.27
N GLU A 856 -7.25 5.93 -24.18
CA GLU A 856 -6.91 5.59 -22.78
C GLU A 856 -5.40 5.51 -22.47
N PHE A 857 -4.78 6.66 -22.14
CA PHE A 857 -3.75 6.83 -21.07
C PHE A 857 -3.13 8.24 -21.06
N PHE A 858 -3.33 9.06 -22.10
CA PHE A 858 -2.69 10.37 -22.27
C PHE A 858 -3.37 11.53 -21.51
N LEU A 859 -3.34 11.49 -20.19
CA LEU A 859 -3.60 12.64 -19.32
C LEU A 859 -2.71 12.54 -18.07
N TYR A 860 -1.72 13.45 -17.96
CA TYR A 860 -0.91 13.88 -16.79
C TYR A 860 0.59 14.11 -17.08
N PHE A 861 1.19 13.46 -18.09
CA PHE A 861 2.66 13.25 -18.07
C PHE A 861 3.56 14.44 -18.50
N PHE A 862 3.05 15.46 -19.20
CA PHE A 862 3.88 16.51 -19.81
C PHE A 862 3.96 17.85 -19.06
N GLY A 863 3.49 17.91 -17.80
CA GLY A 863 3.60 19.13 -16.98
C GLY A 863 4.98 19.41 -16.37
N CYS A 864 5.85 18.40 -16.21
CA CYS A 864 7.08 18.52 -15.39
C CYS A 864 8.41 18.55 -16.17
N LEU A 865 8.45 18.11 -17.43
CA LEU A 865 9.72 17.92 -18.16
C LEU A 865 10.46 19.22 -18.51
N ALA A 866 9.74 20.32 -18.76
CA ALA A 866 10.34 21.61 -19.11
C ALA A 866 11.19 22.24 -17.98
N ALA A 867 10.97 21.87 -16.71
CA ALA A 867 11.73 22.39 -15.57
C ALA A 867 13.11 21.72 -15.38
N SER A 868 13.42 20.65 -16.13
CA SER A 868 14.62 19.84 -15.93
C SER A 868 15.84 20.35 -16.70
N GLN A 869 15.64 20.82 -17.94
CA GLN A 869 16.74 21.26 -18.83
C GLN A 869 17.18 22.71 -18.64
N PHE A 870 16.43 23.53 -17.88
CA PHE A 870 16.78 24.94 -17.61
C PHE A 870 17.90 25.11 -16.56
N LYS A 871 18.96 24.30 -16.68
CA LYS A 871 20.00 24.12 -15.65
C LYS A 871 21.43 24.01 -16.19
N THR A 872 21.62 24.28 -17.47
CA THR A 872 22.93 24.30 -18.15
C THR A 872 23.19 25.64 -18.87
N LEU A 873 22.33 26.64 -18.66
CA LEU A 873 22.36 27.93 -19.37
C LEU A 873 21.82 29.11 -18.51
N VAL A 874 22.14 29.09 -17.20
CA VAL A 874 22.11 30.25 -16.27
C VAL A 874 23.29 30.13 -15.31
#